data_AF-A0A378QXP1-F1
#
_entry.id   AF-A0A378QXP1-F1
#
_cell.length_a   1.000
_cell.length_b   1.000
_cell.length_c   1.000
_cell.angle_alpha   90.00
_cell.angle_beta   90.00
_cell.angle_gamma   90.00
#
_symmetry.space_group_name_H-M   'P 1'
#
loop_
_entity.id
_entity.type
_entity.pdbx_description
1 polymer ?
#
loop_
_entity_poly.entity_id
_entity_poly.type
_entity_poly.pdbx_seq_one_letter_code
_entity_poly.pdbx_strand_id
1 'polypeptide(L)'
;MKRVFDKLKNSTILIGEKANRLPAFKKAYNYYRQGKQFLDIYHQFRAEDALIVHANTILNVQDLGGIKNKMVVFVNVHSGEYNLVLKHRSGALHKNRKLVWASFEMFGVAVSPHISKKLGLNMGKDGMFSYVGGGRAQNGFYHSSTSLVIYKNTPFLVVKFHTTYKDNLEIQEIGLFDKNYREKSKNISDQKSQEPIGFVVDQKKIHDKIWQLFDYNTYIIYANISPNVADGSSIWMSSMVDIIATNHKVILVLKENLRSDIIVSNIVNKHNLTIIQPSDYSDSVEINEQQALDVIRNIDFMHPYLRGVLVRGIVAANELVSDRIFKYRTISYLTDFYEMKEGVVFISDTQQKLVKNIALHSHLMLIQTIEIKKQVFSLLGYEHSNFAYLPPSLPDAIFDKTLKVVHKSTDAEIKIGYAGKIMPNWGMEELLSWVVNFNRKNDRKIKLFIAANKISAKGEERKPFVAKIKKLLAEAKAEHYTTLNREQCINLLKDMDYVWAFRPGYFEDFTLELSTKLLEAIAMNQKVICYPSKIHINELGSDYPFYVKDESDFCEVISSKRSFDSTHLINNLRDKHAVSNVAKRLSVYSPFNLMHDVENIGLICFSGHDFKFIDPYISYLKSRGFKVIRDIWEWGIATDLETSKNNYKKSSVIFCEWGLANAVYFSNNNIENKPLYIRVHLQEINERAKKFGKQINFGAVTKVIFVSNSVREEYIRLFSLPREKTIVIPNFVLDDEYGFSGGKKARAKVVTLGMVGIVPQRKRFDRAVNLLLALNEKGIDAELHIKGHRPENLEFMKGASRIKELDYYYDVYNQIKEKGLESKVIFSEWGNDVALWYKDIDFILSPSDFESFHYALADGVLSGSIPVVWNWSEASEIYQDSWIVSSDEQAVEYVMKHIGRNNEKLISKNRSFIIKRYGKDTVFHSLTKEIFG
;
A
#
# COMPACT_ATOMS: atom_id res chain seq x y z
N MET A 1 14.42 27.82 -30.83
CA MET A 1 13.47 26.92 -30.14
C MET A 1 12.07 26.98 -30.73
N LYS A 2 11.36 28.12 -30.73
CA LYS A 2 9.99 28.24 -31.29
C LYS A 2 9.91 27.89 -32.80
N ARG A 3 10.79 28.46 -33.63
CA ARG A 3 10.96 28.10 -35.06
C ARG A 3 11.32 26.64 -35.36
N VAL A 4 11.82 25.90 -34.36
CA VAL A 4 12.17 24.46 -34.47
C VAL A 4 10.94 23.61 -34.16
N PHE A 5 10.16 24.00 -33.15
CA PHE A 5 8.84 23.44 -32.86
C PHE A 5 7.84 23.67 -33.99
N ASP A 6 7.88 24.83 -34.65
CA ASP A 6 6.97 25.15 -35.74
C ASP A 6 7.30 24.38 -37.04
N LYS A 7 8.57 23.96 -37.25
CA LYS A 7 8.95 23.08 -38.37
C LYS A 7 8.56 21.61 -38.13
N LEU A 8 8.55 21.15 -36.87
CA LEU A 8 8.11 19.80 -36.48
C LEU A 8 6.59 19.61 -36.61
N LYS A 9 5.81 20.70 -36.62
CA LYS A 9 4.35 20.66 -36.86
C LYS A 9 3.97 20.29 -38.29
N ASN A 10 4.88 20.45 -39.26
CA ASN A 10 4.58 20.39 -40.69
C ASN A 10 5.29 19.23 -41.44
N SER A 11 5.98 18.33 -40.75
CA SER A 11 6.58 17.13 -41.35
C SER A 11 5.70 15.90 -41.10
N THR A 12 5.03 15.45 -42.15
CA THR A 12 4.15 14.28 -42.17
C THR A 12 4.96 12.99 -42.13
N ILE A 13 5.20 12.41 -40.94
CA ILE A 13 5.11 10.96 -40.69
C ILE A 13 4.57 10.79 -39.26
N LEU A 14 3.30 10.41 -39.19
CA LEU A 14 2.53 10.05 -38.01
C LEU A 14 2.12 8.60 -38.18
N ILE A 15 2.34 7.73 -37.19
CA ILE A 15 1.31 6.77 -36.76
C ILE A 15 1.34 6.73 -35.23
N GLY A 16 0.25 7.22 -34.61
CA GLY A 16 0.01 7.21 -33.16
C GLY A 16 -0.19 8.62 -32.56
N GLU A 17 -1.44 9.12 -32.58
CA GLU A 17 -1.84 10.39 -31.98
C GLU A 17 -1.56 10.43 -30.46
N LYS A 18 -0.45 11.05 -30.02
CA LYS A 18 -0.26 11.74 -28.71
C LYS A 18 1.19 12.21 -28.43
N ALA A 19 2.00 12.50 -29.45
CA ALA A 19 3.41 12.85 -29.22
C ALA A 19 3.66 14.22 -28.52
N ASN A 20 2.66 15.09 -28.37
CA ASN A 20 2.80 16.32 -27.59
C ASN A 20 2.71 16.12 -26.05
N ARG A 21 2.59 14.88 -25.54
CA ARG A 21 2.43 14.58 -24.10
C ARG A 21 3.16 13.33 -23.61
N LEU A 22 4.44 13.12 -23.96
CA LEU A 22 5.24 12.01 -23.38
C LEU A 22 6.28 12.52 -22.35
N PRO A 23 6.06 12.30 -21.03
CA PRO A 23 7.07 12.48 -19.99
C PRO A 23 8.36 11.67 -20.23
N ALA A 24 8.24 10.53 -20.93
CA ALA A 24 9.35 9.65 -21.29
C ALA A 24 10.34 10.29 -22.26
N PHE A 25 9.86 11.02 -23.27
CA PHE A 25 10.73 11.74 -24.22
C PHE A 25 11.48 12.89 -23.53
N LYS A 26 10.80 13.60 -22.62
CA LYS A 26 11.41 14.68 -21.82
C LYS A 26 12.48 14.15 -20.85
N LYS A 27 12.30 12.94 -20.31
CA LYS A 27 13.31 12.23 -19.49
C LYS A 27 14.50 11.73 -20.31
N ALA A 28 14.27 11.13 -21.48
CA ALA A 28 15.34 10.72 -22.40
C ALA A 28 16.15 11.93 -22.90
N TYR A 29 15.46 13.02 -23.25
CA TYR A 29 16.07 14.30 -23.63
C TYR A 29 16.95 14.90 -22.52
N ASN A 30 16.51 14.83 -21.27
CA ASN A 30 17.30 15.32 -20.13
C ASN A 30 18.52 14.42 -19.83
N TYR A 31 18.46 13.12 -20.13
CA TYR A 31 19.58 12.21 -19.94
C TYR A 31 20.73 12.47 -20.91
N TYR A 32 20.44 12.60 -22.21
CA TYR A 32 21.47 12.72 -23.25
C TYR A 32 22.10 14.13 -23.32
N ARG A 33 21.85 15.03 -22.37
CA ARG A 33 22.31 16.43 -22.40
C ARG A 33 23.83 16.61 -22.18
N GLN A 34 24.59 15.53 -22.02
CA GLN A 34 26.06 15.55 -21.90
C GLN A 34 26.72 15.21 -23.25
N GLY A 35 27.81 15.90 -23.59
CA GLY A 35 28.33 16.12 -24.94
C GLY A 35 28.68 14.89 -25.82
N LYS A 36 28.82 15.17 -27.12
CA LYS A 36 29.11 14.27 -28.27
C LYS A 36 28.08 13.17 -28.56
N GLN A 37 27.59 12.44 -27.57
CA GLN A 37 26.58 11.37 -27.76
C GLN A 37 25.17 11.91 -28.10
N PHE A 38 24.81 13.11 -27.62
CA PHE A 38 23.56 13.78 -27.99
C PHE A 38 23.44 14.05 -29.48
N LEU A 39 24.53 14.52 -30.11
CA LEU A 39 24.53 14.92 -31.52
C LEU A 39 24.31 13.69 -32.42
N ASP A 40 25.00 12.57 -32.13
CA ASP A 40 24.83 11.33 -32.90
C ASP A 40 23.40 10.77 -32.79
N ILE A 41 22.83 10.74 -31.58
CA ILE A 41 21.47 10.23 -31.35
C ILE A 41 20.42 11.21 -31.92
N TYR A 42 20.60 12.52 -31.75
CA TYR A 42 19.72 13.55 -32.32
C TYR A 42 19.73 13.53 -33.86
N HIS A 43 20.88 13.33 -34.50
CA HIS A 43 20.99 13.15 -35.95
C HIS A 43 20.29 11.87 -36.42
N GLN A 44 20.38 10.77 -35.65
CA GLN A 44 19.71 9.50 -35.95
C GLN A 44 18.18 9.56 -35.72
N PHE A 45 17.71 10.27 -34.70
CA PHE A 45 16.27 10.55 -34.50
C PHE A 45 15.70 11.42 -35.63
N ARG A 46 16.50 12.35 -36.19
CA ARG A 46 16.10 13.19 -37.33
C ARG A 46 16.05 12.46 -38.67
N ALA A 47 16.69 11.28 -38.76
CA ALA A 47 16.80 10.46 -39.96
C ALA A 47 15.79 9.30 -40.00
N GLU A 48 14.82 9.23 -39.06
CA GLU A 48 13.81 8.15 -38.96
C GLU A 48 14.39 6.76 -38.61
N ASP A 49 15.56 6.73 -37.96
CA ASP A 49 16.25 5.49 -37.61
C ASP A 49 16.06 5.05 -36.14
N ALA A 50 15.26 5.78 -35.35
CA ALA A 50 15.06 5.51 -33.92
C ALA A 50 13.58 5.41 -33.51
N LEU A 51 13.23 4.37 -32.74
CA LEU A 51 11.87 4.07 -32.25
C LEU A 51 11.81 4.03 -30.72
N ILE A 52 10.67 4.37 -30.12
CA ILE A 52 10.43 4.22 -28.68
C ILE A 52 9.32 3.19 -28.46
N VAL A 53 9.59 2.17 -27.64
CA VAL A 53 8.69 1.04 -27.41
C VAL A 53 8.60 0.74 -25.90
N HIS A 54 7.44 0.38 -25.37
CA HIS A 54 7.35 -0.06 -23.97
C HIS A 54 7.84 -1.51 -23.84
N ALA A 55 8.54 -1.83 -22.75
CA ALA A 55 8.76 -3.23 -22.40
C ALA A 55 7.41 -3.97 -22.23
N ASN A 56 7.40 -5.26 -22.55
CA ASN A 56 6.23 -6.14 -22.62
C ASN A 56 5.20 -5.79 -23.70
N THR A 57 5.59 -5.01 -24.72
CA THR A 57 4.76 -4.72 -25.90
C THR A 57 5.42 -5.21 -27.20
N ILE A 58 4.60 -5.43 -28.24
CA ILE A 58 5.06 -5.66 -29.62
C ILE A 58 4.83 -4.39 -30.41
N LEU A 59 5.88 -3.91 -31.08
CA LEU A 59 5.74 -2.93 -32.12
C LEU A 59 5.64 -3.65 -33.47
N ASN A 60 4.55 -3.41 -34.21
CA ASN A 60 4.46 -3.77 -35.62
C ASN A 60 5.26 -2.75 -36.44
N VAL A 61 6.23 -3.25 -37.17
CA VAL A 61 7.21 -2.50 -37.94
C VAL A 61 6.96 -2.80 -39.42
N GLN A 62 5.89 -2.25 -39.99
CA GLN A 62 5.57 -2.47 -41.40
C GLN A 62 6.27 -1.46 -42.32
N ASP A 63 6.61 -0.26 -41.83
CA ASP A 63 7.06 0.87 -42.66
C ASP A 63 8.48 1.41 -42.36
N LEU A 64 9.29 0.75 -41.52
CA LEU A 64 10.61 1.28 -41.11
C LEU A 64 11.76 1.03 -42.09
N GLY A 65 11.51 0.37 -43.23
CA GLY A 65 12.57 -0.17 -44.07
C GLY A 65 13.31 -1.33 -43.39
N GLY A 66 14.48 -1.72 -43.92
CA GLY A 66 15.24 -2.83 -43.33
C GLY A 66 16.08 -2.45 -42.09
N ILE A 67 16.50 -3.47 -41.34
CA ILE A 67 17.01 -3.39 -39.96
C ILE A 67 18.39 -2.72 -39.80
N LYS A 68 19.12 -2.48 -40.89
CA LYS A 68 20.51 -1.99 -40.82
C LYS A 68 20.57 -0.62 -40.17
N ASN A 69 21.35 -0.49 -39.09
CA ASN A 69 21.55 0.73 -38.31
C ASN A 69 20.30 1.28 -37.60
N LYS A 70 19.25 0.48 -37.44
CA LYS A 70 18.04 0.89 -36.71
C LYS A 70 18.25 0.83 -35.20
N MET A 71 17.68 1.79 -34.49
CA MET A 71 17.71 1.92 -33.05
C MET A 71 16.30 1.79 -32.45
N VAL A 72 16.17 1.05 -31.35
CA VAL A 72 14.93 0.93 -30.58
C VAL A 72 15.23 1.24 -29.12
N VAL A 73 14.48 2.16 -28.55
CA VAL A 73 14.58 2.59 -27.15
C VAL A 73 13.40 1.99 -26.39
N PHE A 74 13.68 0.99 -25.56
CA PHE A 74 12.68 0.41 -24.68
C PHE A 74 12.54 1.23 -23.39
N VAL A 75 11.31 1.55 -23.00
CA VAL A 75 10.97 2.26 -21.75
C VAL A 75 10.19 1.35 -20.79
N ASN A 76 10.11 1.73 -19.51
CA ASN A 76 9.51 0.92 -18.42
C ASN A 76 10.17 -0.46 -18.24
N VAL A 77 11.51 -0.52 -18.35
CA VAL A 77 12.26 -1.77 -18.20
C VAL A 77 12.60 -1.96 -16.72
N HIS A 78 11.88 -2.87 -16.06
CA HIS A 78 12.13 -3.26 -14.67
C HIS A 78 13.26 -4.29 -14.57
N SER A 79 13.81 -4.52 -13.37
CA SER A 79 14.74 -5.63 -13.15
C SER A 79 14.04 -6.97 -13.40
N GLY A 80 14.66 -7.85 -14.19
CA GLY A 80 14.11 -9.13 -14.60
C GLY A 80 14.86 -9.75 -15.77
N GLU A 81 14.46 -10.95 -16.20
CA GLU A 81 14.98 -11.57 -17.42
C GLU A 81 14.09 -11.24 -18.61
N TYR A 82 14.67 -10.67 -19.66
CA TYR A 82 13.94 -10.29 -20.86
C TYR A 82 14.37 -11.11 -22.07
N ASN A 83 13.46 -11.24 -23.03
CA ASN A 83 13.70 -11.68 -24.39
C ASN A 83 13.43 -10.51 -25.35
N LEU A 84 14.47 -10.10 -26.08
CA LEU A 84 14.28 -9.31 -27.29
C LEU A 84 13.81 -10.26 -28.40
N VAL A 85 12.67 -9.99 -29.01
CA VAL A 85 12.01 -10.83 -30.01
C VAL A 85 11.88 -10.07 -31.31
N LEU A 86 12.18 -10.74 -32.43
CA LEU A 86 12.03 -10.26 -33.79
C LEU A 86 11.18 -11.24 -34.60
N LYS A 87 10.20 -10.75 -35.36
CA LYS A 87 9.48 -11.52 -36.39
C LYS A 87 9.92 -11.03 -37.77
N HIS A 88 10.32 -11.93 -38.65
CA HIS A 88 10.82 -11.57 -39.99
C HIS A 88 10.52 -12.64 -41.03
N ARG A 89 10.64 -12.30 -42.32
CA ARG A 89 10.50 -13.27 -43.44
C ARG A 89 11.84 -13.75 -44.01
N SER A 90 12.96 -13.18 -43.56
CA SER A 90 14.28 -13.52 -44.11
C SER A 90 14.73 -14.94 -43.74
N GLY A 91 14.75 -15.83 -44.75
CA GLY A 91 15.33 -17.17 -44.62
C GLY A 91 16.84 -17.16 -44.42
N ALA A 92 17.55 -16.13 -44.91
CA ALA A 92 18.98 -15.97 -44.67
C ALA A 92 19.26 -15.73 -43.17
N LEU A 93 18.55 -14.78 -42.55
CA LEU A 93 18.66 -14.48 -41.13
C LEU A 93 18.30 -15.67 -40.23
N HIS A 94 17.34 -16.49 -40.67
CA HIS A 94 16.99 -17.72 -39.98
C HIS A 94 18.12 -18.78 -40.06
N LYS A 95 18.73 -18.97 -41.25
CA LYS A 95 19.80 -19.96 -41.46
C LYS A 95 21.11 -19.60 -40.78
N ASN A 96 21.42 -18.31 -40.61
CA ASN A 96 22.66 -17.87 -39.98
C ASN A 96 22.40 -16.84 -38.88
N ARG A 97 22.47 -17.32 -37.63
CA ARG A 97 22.24 -16.51 -36.42
C ARG A 97 23.15 -15.29 -36.29
N LYS A 98 24.33 -15.30 -36.91
CA LYS A 98 25.33 -14.22 -36.80
C LYS A 98 25.15 -13.10 -37.82
N LEU A 99 24.20 -13.22 -38.75
CA LEU A 99 23.97 -12.21 -39.79
C LEU A 99 23.49 -10.86 -39.23
N VAL A 100 22.78 -10.88 -38.10
CA VAL A 100 22.36 -9.66 -37.39
C VAL A 100 22.72 -9.79 -35.93
N TRP A 101 23.24 -8.71 -35.36
CA TRP A 101 23.40 -8.58 -33.92
C TRP A 101 22.78 -7.28 -33.40
N ALA A 102 22.33 -7.33 -32.16
CA ALA A 102 21.81 -6.19 -31.43
C ALA A 102 22.83 -5.78 -30.37
N SER A 103 23.26 -4.52 -30.36
CA SER A 103 24.01 -3.93 -29.25
C SER A 103 23.07 -3.25 -28.26
N PHE A 104 23.41 -3.32 -26.97
CA PHE A 104 22.57 -2.90 -25.86
C PHE A 104 23.29 -1.84 -25.02
N GLU A 105 22.60 -0.75 -24.75
CA GLU A 105 23.08 0.35 -23.92
C GLU A 105 22.01 0.71 -22.87
N MET A 106 22.40 0.75 -21.59
CA MET A 106 21.51 0.93 -20.44
C MET A 106 21.86 2.21 -19.67
N PHE A 107 20.85 2.87 -19.12
CA PHE A 107 21.03 4.05 -18.27
C PHE A 107 21.90 3.75 -17.05
N GLY A 108 22.99 4.51 -16.87
CA GLY A 108 23.84 4.42 -15.68
C GLY A 108 24.57 3.08 -15.51
N VAL A 109 24.74 2.32 -16.59
CA VAL A 109 25.47 1.04 -16.58
C VAL A 109 26.75 1.18 -17.39
N ALA A 110 27.90 0.90 -16.77
CA ALA A 110 29.18 0.93 -17.47
C ALA A 110 29.33 -0.24 -18.46
N VAL A 111 29.91 0.02 -19.63
CA VAL A 111 30.24 -1.02 -20.62
C VAL A 111 31.53 -1.72 -20.19
N SER A 112 31.45 -2.95 -19.70
CA SER A 112 32.62 -3.76 -19.32
C SER A 112 32.39 -5.26 -19.55
N PRO A 113 33.44 -6.08 -19.78
CA PRO A 113 33.30 -7.53 -19.99
C PRO A 113 32.61 -8.26 -18.84
N HIS A 114 32.81 -7.77 -17.61
CA HIS A 114 32.16 -8.31 -16.42
C HIS A 114 30.64 -8.05 -16.43
N ILE A 115 30.24 -6.82 -16.78
CA ILE A 115 28.83 -6.44 -16.85
C ILE A 115 28.15 -7.14 -18.02
N SER A 116 28.78 -7.23 -19.20
CA SER A 116 28.18 -7.94 -20.34
C SER A 116 27.87 -9.40 -19.98
N LYS A 117 28.80 -10.11 -19.30
CA LYS A 117 28.57 -11.48 -18.83
C LYS A 117 27.41 -11.57 -17.84
N LYS A 118 27.29 -10.63 -16.90
CA LYS A 118 26.16 -10.55 -15.96
C LYS A 118 24.82 -10.30 -16.64
N LEU A 119 24.79 -9.54 -17.73
CA LEU A 119 23.60 -9.26 -18.53
C LEU A 119 23.24 -10.38 -19.51
N GLY A 120 24.07 -11.43 -19.64
CA GLY A 120 23.89 -12.48 -20.66
C GLY A 120 24.29 -12.06 -22.08
N LEU A 121 25.16 -11.04 -22.20
CA LEU A 121 25.61 -10.43 -23.45
C LEU A 121 27.10 -10.69 -23.70
N ASN A 122 27.49 -10.61 -24.98
CA ASN A 122 28.89 -10.63 -25.41
C ASN A 122 29.47 -9.21 -25.44
N MET A 123 30.80 -9.09 -25.44
CA MET A 123 31.48 -7.81 -25.64
C MET A 123 32.09 -7.77 -27.05
N GLY A 124 31.88 -6.67 -27.77
CA GLY A 124 32.38 -6.47 -29.13
C GLY A 124 32.76 -5.02 -29.41
N LYS A 125 33.14 -4.75 -30.66
CA LYS A 125 33.59 -3.42 -31.10
C LYS A 125 32.56 -2.31 -30.87
N ASP A 126 31.26 -2.66 -30.93
CA ASP A 126 30.13 -1.74 -30.78
C ASP A 126 29.47 -1.78 -29.39
N GLY A 127 30.17 -2.33 -28.39
CA GLY A 127 29.70 -2.44 -27.00
C GLY A 127 29.17 -3.83 -26.63
N MET A 128 28.25 -3.88 -25.66
CA MET A 128 27.62 -5.12 -25.20
C MET A 128 26.59 -5.57 -26.24
N PHE A 129 26.64 -6.81 -26.73
CA PHE A 129 25.78 -7.23 -27.83
C PHE A 129 25.35 -8.69 -27.74
N SER A 130 24.32 -9.05 -28.50
CA SER A 130 23.93 -10.44 -28.74
C SER A 130 23.49 -10.66 -30.17
N TYR A 131 23.75 -11.85 -30.70
CA TYR A 131 23.29 -12.24 -32.03
C TYR A 131 21.78 -12.51 -32.00
N VAL A 132 21.05 -11.99 -32.99
CA VAL A 132 19.57 -11.99 -33.00
C VAL A 132 18.97 -12.71 -34.20
N GLY A 133 19.76 -13.46 -34.98
CA GLY A 133 19.24 -14.36 -36.01
C GLY A 133 18.90 -15.76 -35.47
N GLY A 134 18.39 -16.63 -36.33
CA GLY A 134 17.97 -18.00 -35.98
C GLY A 134 16.46 -18.15 -35.78
N GLY A 135 16.05 -18.83 -34.70
CA GLY A 135 14.66 -18.86 -34.26
C GLY A 135 13.80 -20.04 -34.73
N ARG A 136 12.48 -19.93 -34.55
CA ARG A 136 11.48 -20.94 -34.99
C ARG A 136 10.71 -20.44 -36.22
N ALA A 137 10.45 -21.34 -37.16
CA ALA A 137 9.59 -21.06 -38.32
C ALA A 137 8.12 -21.37 -37.98
N GLN A 138 7.21 -20.43 -38.25
CA GLN A 138 5.77 -20.60 -38.04
C GLN A 138 4.99 -19.73 -39.05
N ASN A 139 4.04 -20.33 -39.78
CA ASN A 139 3.12 -19.64 -40.69
C ASN A 139 3.79 -18.68 -41.71
N GLY A 140 4.91 -19.09 -42.32
CA GLY A 140 5.64 -18.26 -43.30
C GLY A 140 6.51 -17.15 -42.69
N PHE A 141 6.66 -17.12 -41.36
CA PHE A 141 7.51 -16.20 -40.62
C PHE A 141 8.55 -16.93 -39.77
N TYR A 142 9.65 -16.25 -39.49
CA TYR A 142 10.69 -16.68 -38.56
C TYR A 142 10.65 -15.79 -37.31
N HIS A 143 10.70 -16.42 -36.15
CA HIS A 143 10.72 -15.76 -34.85
C HIS A 143 12.08 -15.94 -34.18
N SER A 144 12.91 -14.91 -34.23
CA SER A 144 14.22 -14.89 -33.59
C SER A 144 14.12 -14.23 -32.21
N SER A 145 14.92 -14.70 -31.25
CA SER A 145 14.95 -14.11 -29.92
C SER A 145 16.32 -14.21 -29.27
N THR A 146 16.66 -13.22 -28.44
CA THR A 146 17.83 -13.29 -27.56
C THR A 146 17.46 -12.85 -26.15
N SER A 147 18.07 -13.48 -25.14
CA SER A 147 17.80 -13.15 -23.75
C SER A 147 18.82 -12.15 -23.20
N LEU A 148 18.36 -11.30 -22.29
CA LEU A 148 19.22 -10.46 -21.46
C LEU A 148 18.66 -10.34 -20.05
N VAL A 149 19.55 -10.19 -19.07
CA VAL A 149 19.18 -9.97 -17.66
C VAL A 149 19.27 -8.48 -17.37
N ILE A 150 18.26 -7.90 -16.74
CA ILE A 150 18.26 -6.52 -16.25
C ILE A 150 18.30 -6.57 -14.72
N TYR A 151 19.40 -6.13 -14.09
CA TYR A 151 19.58 -6.27 -12.64
C TYR A 151 19.02 -5.10 -11.81
N LYS A 152 18.66 -3.99 -12.45
CA LYS A 152 18.07 -2.81 -11.81
C LYS A 152 17.08 -2.16 -12.77
N ASN A 153 15.99 -1.61 -12.23
CA ASN A 153 15.04 -0.81 -13.00
C ASN A 153 15.79 0.28 -13.78
N THR A 154 15.65 0.25 -15.10
CA THR A 154 16.29 1.23 -16.00
C THR A 154 15.21 2.04 -16.71
N PRO A 155 15.30 3.39 -16.69
CA PRO A 155 14.32 4.24 -17.36
C PRO A 155 14.29 4.04 -18.87
N PHE A 156 15.41 3.62 -19.48
CA PHE A 156 15.47 3.20 -20.87
C PHE A 156 16.55 2.12 -21.09
N LEU A 157 16.31 1.30 -22.12
CA LEU A 157 17.26 0.36 -22.70
C LEU A 157 17.32 0.64 -24.21
N VAL A 158 18.48 1.02 -24.71
CA VAL A 158 18.70 1.26 -26.14
C VAL A 158 19.23 -0.01 -26.78
N VAL A 159 18.63 -0.37 -27.91
CA VAL A 159 18.98 -1.53 -28.73
C VAL A 159 19.29 -1.04 -30.14
N LYS A 160 20.51 -1.30 -30.63
CA LYS A 160 20.91 -0.94 -32.00
C LYS A 160 21.17 -2.20 -32.81
N PHE A 161 20.59 -2.28 -34.00
CA PHE A 161 20.72 -3.44 -34.88
C PHE A 161 21.79 -3.23 -35.95
N HIS A 162 22.61 -4.25 -36.13
CA HIS A 162 23.76 -4.24 -37.03
C HIS A 162 23.72 -5.46 -37.95
N THR A 163 24.14 -5.32 -39.20
CA THR A 163 24.24 -6.44 -40.14
C THR A 163 25.33 -6.21 -41.18
N THR A 164 26.03 -7.27 -41.55
CA THR A 164 26.97 -7.32 -42.68
C THR A 164 26.33 -7.83 -43.97
N TYR A 165 25.03 -8.14 -43.93
CA TYR A 165 24.29 -8.63 -45.08
C TYR A 165 24.09 -7.51 -46.11
N LYS A 166 24.25 -7.84 -47.40
CA LYS A 166 24.19 -6.84 -48.49
C LYS A 166 22.78 -6.30 -48.70
N ASP A 167 21.77 -7.15 -48.51
CA ASP A 167 20.36 -6.75 -48.62
C ASP A 167 19.83 -6.30 -47.26
N ASN A 168 19.04 -5.23 -47.23
CA ASN A 168 18.48 -4.72 -45.98
C ASN A 168 17.38 -5.69 -45.49
N LEU A 169 17.57 -6.27 -44.30
CA LEU A 169 16.70 -7.33 -43.79
C LEU A 169 15.43 -6.74 -43.18
N GLU A 170 14.27 -7.06 -43.74
CA GLU A 170 12.98 -6.60 -43.23
C GLU A 170 12.57 -7.34 -41.95
N ILE A 171 12.23 -6.58 -40.91
CA ILE A 171 11.64 -7.06 -39.66
C ILE A 171 10.21 -6.56 -39.59
N GLN A 172 9.27 -7.44 -39.25
CA GLN A 172 7.85 -7.09 -39.14
C GLN A 172 7.41 -6.75 -37.73
N GLU A 173 8.02 -7.36 -36.72
CA GLU A 173 7.68 -7.09 -35.32
C GLU A 173 8.94 -7.06 -34.47
N ILE A 174 9.01 -6.10 -33.55
CA ILE A 174 10.06 -5.98 -32.53
C ILE A 174 9.41 -5.86 -31.16
N GLY A 175 9.88 -6.62 -30.18
CA GLY A 175 9.40 -6.51 -28.80
C GLY A 175 10.45 -6.93 -27.78
N LEU A 176 10.31 -6.44 -26.55
CA LEU A 176 11.15 -6.81 -25.41
C LEU A 176 10.24 -7.33 -24.31
N PHE A 177 10.35 -8.61 -23.96
CA PHE A 177 9.41 -9.28 -23.05
C PHE A 177 10.09 -9.87 -21.83
N ASP A 178 9.60 -9.55 -20.65
CA ASP A 178 9.96 -10.28 -19.45
C ASP A 178 9.54 -11.76 -19.61
N LYS A 179 10.46 -12.68 -19.35
CA LYS A 179 10.22 -14.13 -19.44
C LYS A 179 9.07 -14.58 -18.55
N ASN A 180 8.83 -13.90 -17.43
CA ASN A 180 7.76 -14.19 -16.49
C ASN A 180 6.43 -13.54 -16.89
N TYR A 181 6.39 -12.72 -17.94
CA TYR A 181 5.19 -12.03 -18.40
C TYR A 181 4.17 -12.98 -19.05
N ARG A 182 4.62 -13.94 -19.87
CA ARG A 182 3.73 -14.87 -20.60
C ARG A 182 3.10 -15.96 -19.72
N GLU A 183 3.66 -16.26 -18.55
CA GLU A 183 2.98 -17.14 -17.57
C GLU A 183 1.84 -16.41 -16.84
N LYS A 184 1.90 -15.07 -16.74
CA LYS A 184 0.82 -14.23 -16.20
C LYS A 184 -0.25 -13.91 -17.25
N SER A 185 0.10 -13.87 -18.54
CA SER A 185 -0.80 -13.44 -19.63
C SER A 185 -1.55 -14.57 -20.37
N LYS A 186 -1.40 -15.83 -19.97
CA LYS A 186 -2.01 -16.99 -20.68
C LYS A 186 -3.55 -17.10 -20.58
N ASN A 187 -4.22 -16.21 -19.85
CA ASN A 187 -5.68 -16.19 -19.73
C ASN A 187 -6.35 -15.02 -20.48
N ILE A 188 -5.63 -14.31 -21.35
CA ILE A 188 -6.17 -13.18 -22.11
C ILE A 188 -5.84 -13.39 -23.59
N SER A 189 -6.60 -14.27 -24.24
CA SER A 189 -6.74 -14.25 -25.70
C SER A 189 -8.00 -13.43 -26.03
N ASP A 190 -7.86 -12.55 -27.01
CA ASP A 190 -8.86 -11.63 -27.55
C ASP A 190 -9.01 -10.30 -26.80
N GLN A 191 -8.02 -9.41 -27.00
CA GLN A 191 -8.31 -7.99 -27.19
C GLN A 191 -7.17 -7.31 -27.98
N LYS A 192 -7.58 -6.55 -28.99
CA LYS A 192 -6.72 -5.75 -29.88
C LYS A 192 -5.84 -4.81 -29.06
N SER A 193 -4.60 -4.66 -29.51
CA SER A 193 -3.58 -3.75 -29.02
C SER A 193 -4.12 -2.33 -28.75
N GLN A 194 -4.37 -2.02 -27.48
CA GLN A 194 -4.41 -0.65 -26.96
C GLN A 194 -3.15 -0.43 -26.12
N GLU A 195 -2.48 0.69 -26.36
CA GLU A 195 -1.31 1.16 -25.64
C GLU A 195 -1.56 1.16 -24.12
N PRO A 196 -0.59 0.76 -23.26
CA PRO A 196 -0.75 0.93 -21.82
C PRO A 196 -0.52 2.41 -21.47
N ILE A 197 -1.62 3.16 -21.46
CA ILE A 197 -1.75 4.40 -20.68
C ILE A 197 -1.38 4.01 -19.25
N GLY A 198 -0.55 4.82 -18.56
CA GLY A 198 -0.35 4.64 -17.12
C GLY A 198 -1.71 4.49 -16.43
N PHE A 199 -1.79 3.74 -15.33
CA PHE A 199 -3.07 3.55 -14.64
C PHE A 199 -3.69 4.91 -14.31
N VAL A 200 -4.77 5.25 -15.00
CA VAL A 200 -5.51 6.50 -14.85
C VAL A 200 -6.92 6.11 -14.43
N VAL A 201 -7.37 6.73 -13.34
CA VAL A 201 -8.70 6.56 -12.81
C VAL A 201 -9.62 7.58 -13.48
N ASP A 202 -10.63 7.11 -14.20
CA ASP A 202 -11.70 7.96 -14.73
C ASP A 202 -12.63 8.38 -13.58
N GLN A 203 -12.33 9.55 -13.02
CA GLN A 203 -13.08 10.12 -11.89
C GLN A 203 -14.55 10.34 -12.21
N LYS A 204 -14.90 10.64 -13.47
CA LYS A 204 -16.29 10.88 -13.87
C LYS A 204 -17.08 9.59 -13.82
N LYS A 205 -16.54 8.48 -14.34
CA LYS A 205 -17.21 7.18 -14.25
C LYS A 205 -17.37 6.72 -12.80
N ILE A 206 -16.37 6.94 -11.94
CA ILE A 206 -16.52 6.68 -10.50
C ILE A 206 -17.67 7.50 -9.92
N HIS A 207 -17.66 8.83 -10.14
CA HIS A 207 -18.70 9.74 -9.66
C HIS A 207 -20.10 9.26 -10.10
N ASP A 208 -20.28 8.96 -11.39
CA ASP A 208 -21.56 8.51 -11.96
C ASP A 208 -22.04 7.19 -11.35
N LYS A 209 -21.13 6.37 -10.83
CA LYS A 209 -21.45 5.12 -10.14
C LYS A 209 -21.80 5.30 -8.66
N ILE A 210 -21.26 6.31 -7.98
CA ILE A 210 -21.38 6.46 -6.52
C ILE A 210 -22.17 7.68 -6.05
N TRP A 211 -22.59 8.60 -6.93
CA TRP A 211 -23.24 9.86 -6.52
C TRP A 211 -24.50 9.65 -5.68
N GLN A 212 -25.21 8.54 -5.86
CA GLN A 212 -26.38 8.17 -5.06
C GLN A 212 -26.04 7.88 -3.59
N LEU A 213 -24.76 7.67 -3.27
CA LEU A 213 -24.26 7.42 -1.92
C LEU A 213 -23.86 8.70 -1.19
N PHE A 214 -23.81 9.86 -1.88
CA PHE A 214 -23.21 11.09 -1.34
C PHE A 214 -23.93 11.69 -0.13
N ASP A 215 -25.17 11.27 0.13
CA ASP A 215 -25.97 11.68 1.29
C ASP A 215 -25.93 10.68 2.46
N TYR A 216 -25.17 9.59 2.34
CA TYR A 216 -25.14 8.50 3.32
C TYR A 216 -23.77 8.31 3.93
N ASN A 217 -23.74 7.89 5.20
CA ASN A 217 -22.53 7.36 5.82
C ASN A 217 -22.09 6.09 5.09
N THR A 218 -20.93 6.18 4.45
CA THR A 218 -20.40 5.12 3.57
C THR A 218 -19.05 4.63 4.06
N TYR A 219 -18.82 3.32 3.94
CA TYR A 219 -17.55 2.66 4.27
C TYR A 219 -17.02 1.93 3.04
N ILE A 220 -15.71 2.01 2.81
CA ILE A 220 -15.05 1.22 1.78
C ILE A 220 -14.52 -0.07 2.39
N ILE A 221 -14.65 -1.18 1.66
CA ILE A 221 -13.98 -2.45 1.95
C ILE A 221 -13.03 -2.77 0.79
N TYR A 222 -11.77 -3.07 1.11
CA TYR A 222 -10.77 -3.54 0.14
C TYR A 222 -9.92 -4.68 0.72
N ALA A 223 -9.60 -5.65 -0.13
CA ALA A 223 -8.60 -6.66 0.17
C ALA A 223 -7.94 -7.12 -1.13
N ASN A 224 -6.65 -7.46 -1.08
CA ASN A 224 -5.95 -8.07 -2.22
C ASN A 224 -6.36 -9.56 -2.36
N ILE A 225 -7.62 -9.80 -2.70
CA ILE A 225 -8.24 -11.12 -2.82
C ILE A 225 -8.97 -11.16 -4.16
N SER A 226 -8.81 -12.27 -4.88
CA SER A 226 -9.60 -12.49 -6.10
C SER A 226 -11.06 -12.76 -5.73
N PRO A 227 -12.02 -11.97 -6.25
CA PRO A 227 -13.44 -12.24 -6.08
C PRO A 227 -13.91 -13.44 -6.91
N ASN A 228 -13.06 -14.00 -7.77
CA ASN A 228 -13.38 -15.09 -8.70
C ASN A 228 -12.90 -16.46 -8.22
N VAL A 229 -12.30 -16.55 -7.03
CA VAL A 229 -11.79 -17.81 -6.45
C VAL A 229 -12.59 -18.13 -5.18
N ALA A 230 -13.23 -19.30 -5.13
CA ALA A 230 -13.96 -19.77 -3.96
C ALA A 230 -13.03 -20.34 -2.89
N ASP A 231 -12.69 -19.52 -1.89
CA ASP A 231 -11.86 -19.92 -0.77
C ASP A 231 -12.21 -19.15 0.53
N GLY A 232 -11.54 -19.47 1.64
CA GLY A 232 -11.84 -18.81 2.92
C GLY A 232 -11.64 -17.29 2.89
N SER A 233 -10.77 -16.78 2.01
CA SER A 233 -10.49 -15.35 1.91
C SER A 233 -11.60 -14.61 1.19
N SER A 234 -12.15 -15.17 0.13
CA SER A 234 -13.29 -14.59 -0.58
C SER A 234 -14.60 -14.70 0.20
N ILE A 235 -14.79 -15.77 0.99
CA ILE A 235 -15.91 -15.88 1.94
C ILE A 235 -15.83 -14.76 3.00
N TRP A 236 -14.65 -14.51 3.56
CA TRP A 236 -14.46 -13.40 4.51
C TRP A 236 -14.88 -12.05 3.93
N MET A 237 -14.54 -11.78 2.66
CA MET A 237 -14.88 -10.50 2.01
C MET A 237 -16.39 -10.33 1.95
N SER A 238 -17.10 -11.39 1.57
CA SER A 238 -18.55 -11.40 1.52
C SER A 238 -19.19 -11.24 2.91
N SER A 239 -18.70 -11.97 3.92
CA SER A 239 -19.17 -11.80 5.31
C SER A 239 -18.91 -10.38 5.83
N MET A 240 -17.76 -9.78 5.51
CA MET A 240 -17.46 -8.41 5.95
C MET A 240 -18.42 -7.39 5.35
N VAL A 241 -18.71 -7.51 4.05
CA VAL A 241 -19.71 -6.67 3.39
C VAL A 241 -21.06 -6.84 4.08
N ASP A 242 -21.47 -8.07 4.39
CA ASP A 242 -22.75 -8.34 5.04
C ASP A 242 -22.88 -7.66 6.42
N ILE A 243 -21.83 -7.75 7.24
CA ILE A 243 -21.76 -7.12 8.56
C ILE A 243 -21.89 -5.60 8.46
N ILE A 244 -21.09 -4.94 7.61
CA ILE A 244 -21.12 -3.47 7.52
C ILE A 244 -22.40 -3.00 6.83
N ALA A 245 -22.86 -3.71 5.79
CA ALA A 245 -24.06 -3.38 5.04
C ALA A 245 -25.37 -3.57 5.84
N THR A 246 -25.29 -4.20 7.02
CA THR A 246 -26.42 -4.30 7.95
C THR A 246 -26.88 -2.91 8.41
N ASN A 247 -25.95 -1.99 8.69
CA ASN A 247 -26.26 -0.67 9.25
C ASN A 247 -25.80 0.51 8.38
N HIS A 248 -24.95 0.29 7.38
CA HIS A 248 -24.31 1.36 6.62
C HIS A 248 -24.26 1.10 5.12
N LYS A 249 -24.04 2.15 4.32
CA LYS A 249 -23.71 1.99 2.90
C LYS A 249 -22.26 1.50 2.76
N VAL A 250 -22.05 0.58 1.82
CA VAL A 250 -20.75 -0.07 1.60
C VAL A 250 -20.35 0.06 0.15
N ILE A 251 -19.12 0.52 -0.07
CA ILE A 251 -18.44 0.42 -1.36
C ILE A 251 -17.43 -0.72 -1.27
N LEU A 252 -17.63 -1.78 -2.04
CA LEU A 252 -16.66 -2.87 -2.18
C LEU A 252 -15.77 -2.58 -3.39
N VAL A 253 -14.48 -2.29 -3.14
CA VAL A 253 -13.49 -2.14 -4.22
C VAL A 253 -12.86 -3.50 -4.50
N LEU A 254 -13.01 -3.97 -5.74
CA LEU A 254 -12.50 -5.26 -6.19
C LEU A 254 -11.13 -5.13 -6.84
N LYS A 255 -10.27 -6.12 -6.55
CA LYS A 255 -8.95 -6.23 -7.16
C LYS A 255 -9.01 -6.53 -8.66
N GLU A 256 -9.98 -7.31 -9.11
CA GLU A 256 -10.17 -7.68 -10.51
C GLU A 256 -11.66 -7.72 -10.86
N ASN A 257 -11.98 -7.62 -12.16
CA ASN A 257 -13.36 -7.68 -12.64
C ASN A 257 -14.04 -8.99 -12.25
N LEU A 258 -15.33 -8.92 -11.90
CA LEU A 258 -16.15 -10.11 -11.67
C LEU A 258 -16.30 -10.91 -12.97
N ARG A 259 -16.03 -12.20 -12.88
CA ARG A 259 -16.24 -13.20 -13.94
C ARG A 259 -17.36 -14.17 -13.58
N SER A 260 -17.70 -14.25 -12.29
CA SER A 260 -18.72 -15.13 -11.75
C SER A 260 -19.31 -14.52 -10.48
N ASP A 261 -20.62 -14.68 -10.30
CA ASP A 261 -21.32 -14.17 -9.12
C ASP A 261 -21.27 -15.14 -7.94
N ILE A 262 -20.64 -16.31 -8.04
CA ILE A 262 -20.68 -17.35 -7.00
C ILE A 262 -20.31 -16.80 -5.60
N ILE A 263 -19.27 -15.97 -5.51
CA ILE A 263 -18.78 -15.40 -4.23
C ILE A 263 -19.63 -14.23 -3.74
N VAL A 264 -20.15 -13.42 -4.66
CA VAL A 264 -20.90 -12.21 -4.35
C VAL A 264 -22.42 -12.44 -4.35
N SER A 265 -22.87 -13.64 -4.71
CA SER A 265 -24.30 -13.99 -4.87
C SER A 265 -25.15 -13.69 -3.63
N ASN A 266 -24.56 -13.84 -2.44
CA ASN A 266 -25.23 -13.56 -1.17
C ASN A 266 -25.24 -12.07 -0.77
N ILE A 267 -24.50 -11.21 -1.47
CA ILE A 267 -24.38 -9.77 -1.16
C ILE A 267 -24.81 -8.86 -2.33
N VAL A 268 -24.82 -9.35 -3.57
CA VAL A 268 -25.05 -8.54 -4.79
C VAL A 268 -26.42 -7.88 -4.80
N ASN A 269 -27.43 -8.51 -4.19
CA ASN A 269 -28.79 -7.98 -4.10
C ASN A 269 -29.02 -7.06 -2.89
N LYS A 270 -27.99 -6.73 -2.11
CA LYS A 270 -28.14 -5.84 -0.95
C LYS A 270 -28.25 -4.38 -1.38
N HIS A 271 -29.34 -3.73 -0.98
CA HIS A 271 -29.61 -2.31 -1.21
C HIS A 271 -28.56 -1.34 -0.63
N ASN A 272 -27.70 -1.83 0.28
CA ASN A 272 -26.64 -1.05 0.91
C ASN A 272 -25.25 -1.28 0.29
N LEU A 273 -25.12 -2.08 -0.77
CA LEU A 273 -23.86 -2.38 -1.42
C LEU A 273 -23.73 -1.67 -2.77
N THR A 274 -22.55 -1.12 -3.04
CA THR A 274 -22.09 -0.74 -4.37
C THR A 274 -20.75 -1.40 -4.64
N ILE A 275 -20.65 -2.14 -5.74
CA ILE A 275 -19.41 -2.81 -6.15
C ILE A 275 -18.68 -1.92 -7.16
N ILE A 276 -17.40 -1.66 -6.92
CA ILE A 276 -16.50 -0.98 -7.84
C ILE A 276 -15.42 -1.97 -8.29
N GLN A 277 -15.33 -2.20 -9.59
CA GLN A 277 -14.36 -3.07 -10.24
C GLN A 277 -13.53 -2.30 -11.29
N PRO A 278 -12.35 -2.79 -11.70
CA PRO A 278 -11.45 -2.08 -12.60
C PRO A 278 -12.08 -1.48 -13.86
N SER A 279 -12.96 -2.24 -14.52
CA SER A 279 -13.69 -1.80 -15.72
C SER A 279 -14.64 -0.61 -15.52
N ASP A 280 -14.98 -0.28 -14.28
CA ASP A 280 -15.84 0.87 -13.99
C ASP A 280 -15.12 2.20 -14.17
N TYR A 281 -13.79 2.23 -14.11
CA TYR A 281 -13.03 3.48 -14.09
C TYR A 281 -11.72 3.44 -14.88
N SER A 282 -11.33 2.29 -15.42
CA SER A 282 -10.19 2.20 -16.33
C SER A 282 -10.36 1.01 -17.29
N ASP A 283 -9.44 0.87 -18.25
CA ASP A 283 -9.40 -0.28 -19.17
C ASP A 283 -8.67 -1.49 -18.54
N SER A 284 -8.33 -1.42 -17.25
CA SER A 284 -7.65 -2.50 -16.53
C SER A 284 -8.62 -3.63 -16.17
N VAL A 285 -8.11 -4.86 -16.14
CA VAL A 285 -8.87 -6.04 -15.67
C VAL A 285 -8.56 -6.39 -14.21
N GLU A 286 -7.36 -6.04 -13.76
CA GLU A 286 -6.84 -6.26 -12.41
C GLU A 286 -6.02 -5.04 -11.97
N ILE A 287 -6.01 -4.78 -10.67
CA ILE A 287 -5.23 -3.73 -10.02
C ILE A 287 -4.36 -4.29 -8.89
N ASN A 288 -3.24 -3.61 -8.61
CA ASN A 288 -2.44 -3.85 -7.41
C ASN A 288 -2.88 -2.93 -6.24
N GLU A 289 -2.27 -3.09 -5.08
CA GLU A 289 -2.60 -2.35 -3.86
C GLU A 289 -2.40 -0.83 -3.98
N GLN A 290 -1.35 -0.39 -4.67
CA GLN A 290 -1.11 1.03 -4.92
C GLN A 290 -2.20 1.63 -5.80
N GLN A 291 -2.58 0.92 -6.86
CA GLN A 291 -3.66 1.32 -7.76
C GLN A 291 -5.02 1.32 -7.06
N ALA A 292 -5.26 0.36 -6.16
CA ALA A 292 -6.45 0.33 -5.31
C ALA A 292 -6.50 1.54 -4.38
N LEU A 293 -5.37 1.90 -3.76
CA LEU A 293 -5.28 3.10 -2.94
C LEU A 293 -5.60 4.37 -3.75
N ASP A 294 -5.12 4.47 -4.99
CA ASP A 294 -5.43 5.60 -5.85
C ASP A 294 -6.93 5.70 -6.13
N VAL A 295 -7.60 4.57 -6.40
CA VAL A 295 -9.07 4.51 -6.55
C VAL A 295 -9.78 4.94 -5.26
N ILE A 296 -9.37 4.41 -4.12
CA ILE A 296 -9.93 4.73 -2.80
C ILE A 296 -9.78 6.22 -2.48
N ARG A 297 -8.62 6.82 -2.76
CA ARG A 297 -8.38 8.27 -2.61
C ARG A 297 -9.30 9.09 -3.51
N ASN A 298 -9.46 8.71 -4.78
CA ASN A 298 -10.36 9.40 -5.69
C ASN A 298 -11.82 9.38 -5.17
N ILE A 299 -12.28 8.23 -4.67
CA ILE A 299 -13.60 8.12 -4.02
C ILE A 299 -13.68 9.03 -2.79
N ASP A 300 -12.67 9.03 -1.91
CA ASP A 300 -12.64 9.90 -0.73
C ASP A 300 -12.69 11.39 -1.10
N PHE A 301 -12.05 11.80 -2.19
CA PHE A 301 -11.99 13.20 -2.56
C PHE A 301 -13.36 13.74 -3.00
N MET A 302 -14.21 12.90 -3.60
CA MET A 302 -15.54 13.31 -4.05
C MET A 302 -16.69 12.95 -3.10
N HIS A 303 -16.54 11.91 -2.25
CA HIS A 303 -17.62 11.42 -1.39
C HIS A 303 -17.69 12.21 -0.05
N PRO A 304 -18.76 12.99 0.21
CA PRO A 304 -18.85 13.88 1.38
C PRO A 304 -18.80 13.15 2.72
N TYR A 305 -19.38 11.94 2.78
CA TYR A 305 -19.61 11.16 4.01
C TYR A 305 -18.84 9.82 4.05
N LEU A 306 -17.62 9.77 3.50
CA LEU A 306 -16.83 8.54 3.59
C LEU A 306 -16.25 8.40 5.01
N ARG A 307 -16.79 7.47 5.81
CA ARG A 307 -16.53 7.35 7.25
C ARG A 307 -15.37 6.43 7.61
N GLY A 308 -15.08 5.44 6.79
CA GLY A 308 -14.02 4.49 7.06
C GLY A 308 -13.56 3.70 5.84
N VAL A 309 -12.33 3.21 5.89
CA VAL A 309 -11.76 2.29 4.91
C VAL A 309 -11.27 1.05 5.64
N LEU A 310 -11.95 -0.07 5.41
CA LEU A 310 -11.60 -1.37 5.94
C LEU A 310 -10.70 -2.11 4.95
N VAL A 311 -9.50 -2.44 5.41
CA VAL A 311 -8.49 -3.16 4.62
C VAL A 311 -8.09 -4.45 5.28
N ARG A 312 -7.97 -5.50 4.46
CA ARG A 312 -7.33 -6.77 4.87
C ARG A 312 -6.02 -6.99 4.13
N GLY A 313 -5.04 -7.43 4.91
CA GLY A 313 -3.71 -7.79 4.43
C GLY A 313 -2.66 -6.74 4.80
N ILE A 314 -1.48 -7.17 5.24
CA ILE A 314 -0.42 -6.24 5.70
C ILE A 314 0.06 -5.30 4.59
N VAL A 315 0.10 -5.76 3.34
CA VAL A 315 0.56 -4.93 2.21
C VAL A 315 -0.48 -3.83 1.92
N ALA A 316 -1.74 -4.21 1.70
CA ALA A 316 -2.82 -3.26 1.43
C ALA A 316 -3.03 -2.27 2.59
N ALA A 317 -2.94 -2.75 3.84
CA ALA A 317 -3.05 -1.89 5.01
C ALA A 317 -1.87 -0.91 5.12
N ASN A 318 -0.64 -1.36 4.83
CA ASN A 318 0.53 -0.49 4.84
C ASN A 318 0.47 0.58 3.73
N GLU A 319 -0.03 0.22 2.54
CA GLU A 319 -0.29 1.19 1.48
C GLU A 319 -1.31 2.26 1.94
N LEU A 320 -2.43 1.84 2.55
CA LEU A 320 -3.44 2.76 3.06
C LEU A 320 -2.89 3.76 4.10
N VAL A 321 -1.97 3.31 4.96
CA VAL A 321 -1.33 4.16 5.98
C VAL A 321 -0.02 4.81 5.53
N SER A 322 0.29 4.77 4.22
CA SER A 322 1.48 5.42 3.66
C SER A 322 1.43 6.95 3.78
N ASP A 323 0.23 7.52 3.93
CA ASP A 323 -0.02 8.92 4.25
C ASP A 323 -1.04 9.05 5.40
N ARG A 324 -1.53 10.28 5.64
CA ARG A 324 -2.46 10.57 6.73
C ARG A 324 -3.87 10.93 6.28
N ILE A 325 -4.24 10.68 5.02
CA ILE A 325 -5.59 10.93 4.47
C ILE A 325 -6.66 10.17 5.28
N PHE A 326 -6.32 8.97 5.75
CA PHE A 326 -7.24 8.07 6.46
C PHE A 326 -6.92 7.90 7.96
N LYS A 327 -6.04 8.72 8.57
CA LYS A 327 -5.56 8.55 9.96
C LYS A 327 -6.63 8.20 10.99
N TYR A 328 -7.81 8.84 10.93
CA TYR A 328 -8.92 8.62 11.88
C TYR A 328 -10.06 7.75 11.33
N ARG A 329 -9.81 7.07 10.22
CA ARG A 329 -10.81 6.34 9.42
C ARG A 329 -10.30 4.99 8.92
N THR A 330 -9.05 4.63 9.19
CA THR A 330 -8.46 3.33 8.83
C THR A 330 -8.97 2.23 9.76
N ILE A 331 -9.48 1.16 9.18
CA ILE A 331 -9.90 -0.06 9.89
C ILE A 331 -9.05 -1.23 9.34
N SER A 332 -8.18 -1.80 10.16
CA SER A 332 -7.28 -2.87 9.72
C SER A 332 -7.74 -4.25 10.18
N TYR A 333 -7.69 -5.26 9.30
CA TYR A 333 -7.90 -6.66 9.64
C TYR A 333 -6.69 -7.48 9.14
N LEU A 334 -5.81 -7.89 10.05
CA LEU A 334 -4.51 -8.50 9.71
C LEU A 334 -4.50 -10.01 10.03
N THR A 335 -4.35 -10.85 9.00
CA THR A 335 -4.23 -12.31 9.14
C THR A 335 -3.00 -12.89 8.44
N ASP A 336 -2.36 -12.14 7.55
CA ASP A 336 -1.23 -12.53 6.71
C ASP A 336 0.13 -12.05 7.24
N PHE A 337 0.20 -11.68 8.51
CA PHE A 337 1.43 -11.17 9.16
C PHE A 337 2.38 -12.28 9.64
N TYR A 338 1.97 -13.55 9.55
CA TYR A 338 2.76 -14.70 9.98
C TYR A 338 2.71 -15.81 8.92
N GLU A 339 3.70 -16.69 8.96
CA GLU A 339 3.75 -17.93 8.20
C GLU A 339 3.98 -19.11 9.14
N MET A 340 3.51 -20.29 8.73
CA MET A 340 3.83 -21.54 9.41
C MET A 340 5.06 -22.19 8.76
N LYS A 341 6.13 -22.37 9.53
CA LYS A 341 7.35 -23.11 9.10
C LYS A 341 7.67 -24.16 10.14
N GLU A 342 7.71 -25.42 9.72
CA GLU A 342 8.09 -26.57 10.58
C GLU A 342 7.30 -26.64 11.92
N GLY A 343 6.02 -26.27 11.89
CA GLY A 343 5.18 -26.26 13.10
C GLY A 343 5.46 -25.09 14.04
N VAL A 344 6.06 -24.00 13.58
CA VAL A 344 6.27 -22.77 14.37
C VAL A 344 5.77 -21.55 13.61
N VAL A 345 5.23 -20.59 14.36
CA VAL A 345 4.86 -19.26 13.86
C VAL A 345 6.13 -18.49 13.52
N PHE A 346 6.34 -18.23 12.23
CA PHE A 346 7.44 -17.43 11.72
C PHE A 346 6.93 -16.05 11.29
N ILE A 347 7.56 -15.00 11.80
CA ILE A 347 7.28 -13.60 11.44
C ILE A 347 8.61 -12.96 11.08
N SER A 348 8.74 -12.50 9.84
CA SER A 348 9.94 -11.81 9.37
C SER A 348 10.05 -10.39 9.94
N ASP A 349 11.26 -9.83 9.97
CA ASP A 349 11.51 -8.44 10.36
C ASP A 349 10.67 -7.45 9.53
N THR A 350 10.49 -7.73 8.24
CA THR A 350 9.64 -6.93 7.35
C THR A 350 8.18 -6.97 7.80
N GLN A 351 7.63 -8.16 8.07
CA GLN A 351 6.25 -8.29 8.58
C GLN A 351 6.08 -7.58 9.92
N GLN A 352 7.04 -7.71 10.84
CA GLN A 352 7.00 -7.02 12.13
C GLN A 352 6.99 -5.50 11.96
N LYS A 353 7.83 -4.95 11.08
CA LYS A 353 7.86 -3.50 10.78
C LYS A 353 6.52 -3.02 10.21
N LEU A 354 5.96 -3.77 9.26
CA LEU A 354 4.66 -3.44 8.65
C LEU A 354 3.55 -3.46 9.70
N VAL A 355 3.45 -4.49 10.55
CA VAL A 355 2.44 -4.57 11.61
C VAL A 355 2.55 -3.39 12.58
N LYS A 356 3.78 -3.02 13.00
CA LYS A 356 3.99 -1.87 13.87
C LYS A 356 3.53 -0.56 13.21
N ASN A 357 3.86 -0.37 11.93
CA ASN A 357 3.44 0.82 11.18
C ASN A 357 1.92 0.86 11.00
N ILE A 358 1.28 -0.26 10.66
CA ILE A 358 -0.17 -0.33 10.50
C ILE A 358 -0.87 -0.03 11.83
N ALA A 359 -0.43 -0.65 12.94
CA ALA A 359 -1.03 -0.41 14.25
C ALA A 359 -0.92 1.05 14.69
N LEU A 360 0.22 1.70 14.44
CA LEU A 360 0.44 3.13 14.74
C LEU A 360 -0.59 4.07 14.08
N HIS A 361 -1.11 3.67 12.90
CA HIS A 361 -1.97 4.51 12.07
C HIS A 361 -3.40 3.97 11.92
N SER A 362 -3.69 2.79 12.48
CA SER A 362 -5.02 2.20 12.44
C SER A 362 -5.90 2.84 13.48
N HIS A 363 -7.01 3.42 13.05
CA HIS A 363 -8.00 3.95 13.97
C HIS A 363 -8.70 2.83 14.73
N LEU A 364 -9.03 1.72 14.05
CA LEU A 364 -9.60 0.51 14.65
C LEU A 364 -8.89 -0.75 14.12
N MET A 365 -8.37 -1.58 15.04
CA MET A 365 -7.87 -2.91 14.69
C MET A 365 -8.93 -3.98 14.92
N LEU A 366 -9.36 -4.66 13.85
CA LEU A 366 -10.25 -5.81 13.92
C LEU A 366 -9.41 -7.08 14.07
N ILE A 367 -9.65 -7.82 15.16
CA ILE A 367 -8.85 -8.97 15.56
C ILE A 367 -9.72 -10.22 15.59
N GLN A 368 -9.31 -11.28 14.89
CA GLN A 368 -10.13 -12.48 14.78
C GLN A 368 -10.18 -13.31 16.07
N THR A 369 -9.03 -13.56 16.69
CA THR A 369 -8.87 -14.49 17.82
C THR A 369 -8.02 -13.86 18.93
N ILE A 370 -8.07 -14.43 20.14
CA ILE A 370 -7.23 -13.96 21.24
C ILE A 370 -5.74 -14.28 21.02
N GLU A 371 -5.45 -15.32 20.25
CA GLU A 371 -4.12 -15.72 19.82
C GLU A 371 -3.51 -14.66 18.89
N ILE A 372 -4.27 -14.16 17.90
CA ILE A 372 -3.85 -13.03 17.06
C ILE A 372 -3.66 -11.78 17.92
N LYS A 373 -4.55 -11.48 18.86
CA LYS A 373 -4.40 -10.33 19.78
C LYS A 373 -3.04 -10.40 20.50
N LYS A 374 -2.77 -11.53 21.15
CA LYS A 374 -1.52 -11.75 21.90
C LYS A 374 -0.30 -11.61 21.00
N GLN A 375 -0.32 -12.22 19.81
CA GLN A 375 0.80 -12.16 18.88
C GLN A 375 1.05 -10.72 18.39
N VAL A 376 0.01 -10.02 17.93
CA VAL A 376 0.13 -8.63 17.45
C VAL A 376 0.63 -7.73 18.58
N PHE A 377 0.02 -7.79 19.76
CA PHE A 377 0.41 -6.91 20.88
C PHE A 377 1.81 -7.21 21.40
N SER A 378 2.24 -8.47 21.35
CA SER A 378 3.63 -8.85 21.62
C SER A 378 4.59 -8.22 20.61
N LEU A 379 4.23 -8.14 19.31
CA LEU A 379 5.06 -7.46 18.31
C LEU A 379 5.13 -5.94 18.57
N LEU A 380 4.02 -5.34 19.02
CA LEU A 380 3.92 -3.91 19.31
C LEU A 380 4.68 -3.51 20.58
N GLY A 381 4.70 -4.38 21.58
CA GLY A 381 5.19 -4.09 22.93
C GLY A 381 4.20 -3.29 23.79
N TYR A 382 2.95 -3.13 23.35
CA TYR A 382 1.87 -2.46 24.06
C TYR A 382 0.50 -2.98 23.60
N GLU A 383 -0.54 -2.75 24.39
CA GLU A 383 -1.93 -3.00 23.97
C GLU A 383 -2.46 -1.82 23.14
N HIS A 384 -2.88 -2.07 21.91
CA HIS A 384 -3.51 -1.05 21.07
C HIS A 384 -4.81 -0.57 21.74
N SER A 385 -5.01 0.74 21.85
CA SER A 385 -6.11 1.32 22.64
C SER A 385 -7.49 1.09 22.02
N ASN A 386 -7.57 0.99 20.68
CA ASN A 386 -8.82 0.77 19.96
C ASN A 386 -8.77 -0.51 19.11
N PHE A 387 -9.30 -1.61 19.64
CA PHE A 387 -9.44 -2.87 18.93
C PHE A 387 -10.82 -3.48 19.20
N ALA A 388 -11.32 -4.28 18.25
CA ALA A 388 -12.55 -5.04 18.41
C ALA A 388 -12.35 -6.48 17.92
N TYR A 389 -12.98 -7.42 18.62
CA TYR A 389 -13.01 -8.81 18.16
C TYR A 389 -13.98 -8.97 16.99
N LEU A 390 -13.45 -9.52 15.89
CA LEU A 390 -14.21 -9.88 14.71
C LEU A 390 -13.90 -11.32 14.30
N PRO A 391 -14.45 -12.31 15.02
CA PRO A 391 -14.31 -13.70 14.62
C PRO A 391 -15.01 -13.95 13.27
N PRO A 392 -14.73 -15.07 12.59
CA PRO A 392 -15.42 -15.43 11.36
C PRO A 392 -16.93 -15.40 11.58
N SER A 393 -17.66 -14.70 10.72
CA SER A 393 -19.10 -14.48 10.90
C SER A 393 -19.90 -15.35 9.94
N LEU A 394 -21.04 -15.84 10.44
CA LEU A 394 -21.95 -16.74 9.75
C LEU A 394 -23.27 -16.02 9.41
N PRO A 395 -23.85 -16.27 8.22
CA PRO A 395 -25.16 -15.71 7.87
C PRO A 395 -26.22 -16.11 8.89
N ASP A 396 -27.08 -15.18 9.31
CA ASP A 396 -28.11 -15.45 10.33
C ASP A 396 -28.99 -16.66 10.01
N ALA A 397 -29.33 -16.85 8.73
CA ALA A 397 -30.15 -17.96 8.24
C ALA A 397 -29.57 -19.35 8.55
N ILE A 398 -28.25 -19.50 8.74
CA ILE A 398 -27.66 -20.81 9.07
C ILE A 398 -28.13 -21.32 10.43
N PHE A 399 -28.56 -20.42 11.31
CA PHE A 399 -29.02 -20.77 12.65
C PHE A 399 -30.52 -21.10 12.71
N ASP A 400 -31.26 -20.97 11.61
CA ASP A 400 -32.72 -21.20 11.60
C ASP A 400 -33.08 -22.66 11.78
N LYS A 401 -33.98 -22.92 12.74
CA LYS A 401 -34.37 -24.28 13.17
C LYS A 401 -35.12 -25.07 12.09
N THR A 402 -35.71 -24.40 11.10
CA THR A 402 -36.48 -25.00 10.00
C THR A 402 -35.59 -25.70 8.95
N LEU A 403 -34.28 -25.45 8.95
CA LEU A 403 -33.31 -26.11 8.06
C LEU A 403 -32.79 -27.45 8.62
N LYS A 404 -33.31 -27.90 9.77
CA LYS A 404 -32.89 -29.15 10.42
C LYS A 404 -33.58 -30.36 9.80
N VAL A 405 -32.89 -31.03 8.88
CA VAL A 405 -33.30 -32.35 8.42
C VAL A 405 -32.83 -33.38 9.45
N VAL A 406 -33.79 -34.04 10.13
CA VAL A 406 -33.51 -35.18 10.99
C VAL A 406 -33.44 -36.42 10.12
N HIS A 407 -32.25 -36.77 9.64
CA HIS A 407 -32.05 -38.07 9.02
C HIS A 407 -31.64 -39.14 10.05
N LYS A 408 -32.40 -40.24 10.05
CA LYS A 408 -32.03 -41.50 10.71
C LYS A 408 -31.04 -42.23 9.81
N SER A 409 -29.79 -42.32 10.24
CA SER A 409 -28.81 -43.27 9.70
C SER A 409 -29.38 -44.68 9.72
N THR A 410 -29.24 -45.42 8.63
CA THR A 410 -29.42 -46.87 8.61
C THR A 410 -28.24 -47.51 9.34
N ASP A 411 -28.47 -48.42 10.30
CA ASP A 411 -27.45 -48.99 11.20
C ASP A 411 -26.19 -49.61 10.53
N ALA A 412 -26.19 -49.81 9.19
CA ALA A 412 -25.14 -50.52 8.46
C ALA A 412 -23.89 -49.69 8.05
N GLU A 413 -23.98 -48.37 7.87
CA GLU A 413 -22.87 -47.55 7.31
C GLU A 413 -22.76 -46.17 8.01
N ILE A 414 -21.54 -45.65 8.19
CA ILE A 414 -21.25 -44.33 8.76
C ILE A 414 -20.81 -43.38 7.65
N LYS A 415 -21.44 -42.20 7.53
CA LYS A 415 -21.11 -41.21 6.51
C LYS A 415 -20.26 -40.08 7.11
N ILE A 416 -19.07 -39.86 6.56
CA ILE A 416 -18.23 -38.71 6.93
C ILE A 416 -18.07 -37.77 5.75
N GLY A 417 -18.41 -36.50 5.96
CA GLY A 417 -18.26 -35.43 4.98
C GLY A 417 -17.05 -34.55 5.22
N TYR A 418 -16.42 -34.10 4.14
CA TYR A 418 -15.38 -33.06 4.17
C TYR A 418 -15.65 -32.06 3.05
N ALA A 419 -15.56 -30.76 3.35
CA ALA A 419 -15.58 -29.72 2.32
C ALA A 419 -14.40 -28.77 2.49
N GLY A 420 -13.44 -28.74 1.55
CA GLY A 420 -12.37 -27.74 1.61
C GLY A 420 -11.08 -27.97 0.84
N LYS A 421 -10.02 -27.34 1.34
CA LYS A 421 -8.71 -27.28 0.68
C LYS A 421 -7.96 -28.58 0.98
N ILE A 422 -7.60 -29.31 -0.05
CA ILE A 422 -6.72 -30.48 0.10
C ILE A 422 -5.27 -30.02 -0.08
N MET A 423 -4.57 -29.83 1.05
CA MET A 423 -3.18 -29.38 1.15
C MET A 423 -2.42 -30.18 2.24
N PRO A 424 -1.07 -30.20 2.22
CA PRO A 424 -0.29 -30.81 3.29
C PRO A 424 -0.70 -30.25 4.66
N ASN A 425 -0.75 -31.11 5.68
CA ASN A 425 -1.14 -30.81 7.07
C ASN A 425 -2.63 -30.45 7.30
N TRP A 426 -3.49 -30.49 6.26
CA TRP A 426 -4.91 -30.12 6.40
C TRP A 426 -5.79 -31.31 6.85
N GLY A 427 -5.17 -32.36 7.41
CA GLY A 427 -5.87 -33.53 7.96
C GLY A 427 -6.39 -34.53 6.94
N MET A 428 -6.13 -34.34 5.65
CA MET A 428 -6.69 -35.19 4.58
C MET A 428 -5.97 -36.52 4.43
N GLU A 429 -4.68 -36.58 4.73
CA GLU A 429 -3.94 -37.85 4.72
C GLU A 429 -4.41 -38.74 5.85
N GLU A 430 -4.61 -38.15 7.02
CA GLU A 430 -5.15 -38.76 8.23
C GLU A 430 -6.57 -39.27 7.98
N LEU A 431 -7.49 -38.43 7.48
CA LEU A 431 -8.86 -38.86 7.17
C LEU A 431 -8.89 -40.11 6.27
N LEU A 432 -8.16 -40.07 5.17
CA LEU A 432 -8.21 -41.15 4.18
C LEU A 432 -7.56 -42.42 4.71
N SER A 433 -6.39 -42.31 5.34
CA SER A 433 -5.65 -43.46 5.87
C SER A 433 -6.36 -44.12 7.05
N TRP A 434 -6.89 -43.33 8.00
CA TRP A 434 -7.61 -43.84 9.17
C TRP A 434 -8.91 -44.53 8.76
N VAL A 435 -9.62 -44.01 7.77
CA VAL A 435 -10.84 -44.68 7.26
C VAL A 435 -10.51 -45.99 6.54
N VAL A 436 -9.45 -46.06 5.74
CA VAL A 436 -8.99 -47.32 5.12
C VAL A 436 -8.67 -48.35 6.19
N ASN A 437 -7.95 -47.95 7.24
CA ASN A 437 -7.60 -48.82 8.36
C ASN A 437 -8.83 -49.27 9.15
N PHE A 438 -9.74 -48.35 9.47
CA PHE A 438 -10.98 -48.64 10.19
C PHE A 438 -11.84 -49.64 9.42
N ASN A 439 -12.03 -49.42 8.11
CA ASN A 439 -12.84 -50.28 7.25
C ASN A 439 -12.25 -51.68 7.06
N ARG A 440 -10.94 -51.86 7.24
CA ARG A 440 -10.30 -53.19 7.23
C ARG A 440 -10.52 -53.96 8.53
N LYS A 441 -10.58 -53.25 9.67
CA LYS A 441 -10.59 -53.85 11.01
C LYS A 441 -11.98 -54.05 11.60
N ASN A 442 -13.00 -53.36 11.10
CA ASN A 442 -14.34 -53.34 11.70
C ASN A 442 -15.42 -53.78 10.71
N ASP A 443 -16.49 -54.40 11.20
CA ASP A 443 -17.62 -54.84 10.38
C ASP A 443 -18.43 -53.65 9.84
N ARG A 444 -18.70 -52.66 10.69
CA ARG A 444 -19.34 -51.40 10.29
C ARG A 444 -18.36 -50.59 9.43
N LYS A 445 -18.82 -50.14 8.26
CA LYS A 445 -17.98 -49.40 7.31
C LYS A 445 -18.27 -47.90 7.34
N ILE A 446 -17.24 -47.12 7.03
CA ILE A 446 -17.27 -45.68 6.83
C ILE A 446 -17.24 -45.38 5.33
N LYS A 447 -18.15 -44.52 4.87
CA LYS A 447 -18.19 -43.97 3.52
C LYS A 447 -17.84 -42.48 3.55
N LEU A 448 -16.94 -42.07 2.65
CA LEU A 448 -16.42 -40.70 2.58
C LEU A 448 -17.05 -39.89 1.45
N PHE A 449 -17.42 -38.66 1.77
CA PHE A 449 -17.93 -37.67 0.82
C PHE A 449 -17.06 -36.41 0.90
N ILE A 450 -16.31 -36.12 -0.17
CA ILE A 450 -15.27 -35.09 -0.20
C ILE A 450 -15.64 -34.05 -1.24
N ALA A 451 -15.94 -32.83 -0.83
CA ALA A 451 -16.16 -31.68 -1.70
C ALA A 451 -14.90 -30.78 -1.74
N ALA A 452 -14.11 -30.91 -2.80
CA ALA A 452 -12.86 -30.16 -2.96
C ALA A 452 -12.51 -29.96 -4.44
N ASN A 453 -12.49 -28.71 -4.90
CA ASN A 453 -12.21 -28.40 -6.30
C ASN A 453 -10.74 -28.71 -6.71
N LYS A 454 -9.78 -28.49 -5.80
CA LYS A 454 -8.35 -28.61 -6.12
C LYS A 454 -7.55 -29.30 -5.01
N ILE A 455 -6.65 -30.18 -5.42
CA ILE A 455 -5.57 -30.76 -4.61
C ILE A 455 -4.29 -29.99 -4.93
N SER A 456 -3.64 -29.41 -3.91
CA SER A 456 -2.47 -28.56 -4.11
C SER A 456 -1.44 -28.68 -3.00
N ALA A 457 -0.17 -28.55 -3.35
CA ALA A 457 0.98 -28.44 -2.44
C ALA A 457 1.99 -27.45 -3.04
N LYS A 458 2.92 -26.94 -2.21
CA LYS A 458 3.94 -25.98 -2.62
C LYS A 458 5.18 -26.71 -3.18
N GLY A 459 5.89 -26.05 -4.10
CA GLY A 459 7.22 -26.48 -4.57
C GLY A 459 7.28 -27.90 -5.15
N GLU A 460 8.40 -28.57 -4.89
CA GLU A 460 8.70 -29.92 -5.38
C GLU A 460 7.79 -30.99 -4.79
N GLU A 461 7.25 -30.77 -3.59
CA GLU A 461 6.31 -31.67 -2.90
C GLU A 461 4.96 -31.81 -3.61
N ARG A 462 4.64 -30.90 -4.54
CA ARG A 462 3.34 -30.90 -5.23
C ARG A 462 3.03 -32.22 -5.92
N LYS A 463 3.99 -32.77 -6.68
CA LYS A 463 3.76 -34.00 -7.44
C LYS A 463 3.62 -35.21 -6.50
N PRO A 464 4.54 -35.46 -5.55
CA PRO A 464 4.40 -36.53 -4.55
C PRO A 464 3.09 -36.47 -3.77
N PHE A 465 2.73 -35.29 -3.26
CA PHE A 465 1.51 -35.11 -2.45
C PHE A 465 0.24 -35.40 -3.25
N VAL A 466 0.11 -34.85 -4.45
CA VAL A 466 -1.07 -35.09 -5.31
C VAL A 466 -1.19 -36.58 -5.67
N ALA A 467 -0.08 -37.26 -5.97
CA ALA A 467 -0.09 -38.69 -6.25
C ALA A 467 -0.54 -39.51 -5.02
N LYS A 468 -0.01 -39.18 -3.84
CA LYS A 468 -0.37 -39.82 -2.56
C LYS A 468 -1.86 -39.68 -2.26
N ILE A 469 -2.40 -38.46 -2.33
CA ILE A 469 -3.83 -38.22 -2.06
C ILE A 469 -4.72 -38.95 -3.07
N LYS A 470 -4.40 -38.92 -4.37
CA LYS A 470 -5.20 -39.64 -5.39
C LYS A 470 -5.26 -41.15 -5.12
N LYS A 471 -4.13 -41.74 -4.73
CA LYS A 471 -4.07 -43.15 -4.33
C LYS A 471 -4.97 -43.42 -3.12
N LEU A 472 -4.84 -42.61 -2.07
CA LEU A 472 -5.63 -42.75 -0.85
C LEU A 472 -7.14 -42.55 -1.08
N LEU A 473 -7.54 -41.60 -1.94
CA LEU A 473 -8.95 -41.41 -2.34
C LEU A 473 -9.54 -42.68 -2.96
N ALA A 474 -8.79 -43.33 -3.85
CA ALA A 474 -9.20 -44.57 -4.48
C ALA A 474 -9.27 -45.74 -3.49
N GLU A 475 -8.27 -45.89 -2.62
CA GLU A 475 -8.23 -46.93 -1.58
C GLU A 475 -9.37 -46.77 -0.57
N ALA A 476 -9.70 -45.53 -0.18
CA ALA A 476 -10.80 -45.22 0.73
C ALA A 476 -12.18 -45.32 0.06
N LYS A 477 -12.25 -45.53 -1.26
CA LYS A 477 -13.48 -45.52 -2.07
C LYS A 477 -14.32 -44.25 -1.83
N ALA A 478 -13.64 -43.09 -1.72
CA ALA A 478 -14.29 -41.83 -1.42
C ALA A 478 -15.04 -41.24 -2.62
N GLU A 479 -16.22 -40.68 -2.38
CA GLU A 479 -16.94 -39.88 -3.38
C GLU A 479 -16.37 -38.46 -3.41
N HIS A 480 -15.61 -38.14 -4.46
CA HIS A 480 -14.94 -36.84 -4.59
C HIS A 480 -15.68 -35.93 -5.57
N TYR A 481 -16.25 -34.85 -5.04
CA TYR A 481 -16.96 -33.81 -5.77
C TYR A 481 -16.05 -32.59 -6.01
N THR A 482 -15.86 -32.19 -7.27
CA THR A 482 -14.95 -31.09 -7.66
C THR A 482 -15.68 -29.81 -8.09
N THR A 483 -16.99 -29.87 -8.31
CA THR A 483 -17.79 -28.80 -8.94
C THR A 483 -18.84 -28.17 -8.04
N LEU A 484 -19.01 -28.64 -6.79
CA LEU A 484 -20.05 -28.14 -5.90
C LEU A 484 -19.80 -26.68 -5.49
N ASN A 485 -20.85 -25.88 -5.50
CA ASN A 485 -20.86 -24.54 -4.92
C ASN A 485 -21.05 -24.59 -3.38
N ARG A 486 -21.00 -23.44 -2.70
CA ARG A 486 -21.11 -23.36 -1.23
C ARG A 486 -22.42 -23.94 -0.70
N GLU A 487 -23.55 -23.65 -1.34
CA GLU A 487 -24.87 -24.13 -0.93
C GLU A 487 -25.01 -25.65 -1.10
N GLN A 488 -24.53 -26.18 -2.23
CA GLN A 488 -24.48 -27.62 -2.47
C GLN A 488 -23.55 -28.34 -1.49
N CYS A 489 -22.41 -27.73 -1.13
CA CYS A 489 -21.52 -28.27 -0.09
C CYS A 489 -22.22 -28.30 1.26
N ILE A 490 -22.93 -27.22 1.62
CA ILE A 490 -23.73 -27.15 2.84
C ILE A 490 -24.78 -28.26 2.87
N ASN A 491 -25.52 -28.45 1.78
CA ASN A 491 -26.55 -29.49 1.70
C ASN A 491 -25.95 -30.90 1.79
N LEU A 492 -24.81 -31.16 1.12
CA LEU A 492 -24.08 -32.42 1.26
C LEU A 492 -23.69 -32.69 2.72
N LEU A 493 -23.12 -31.70 3.41
CA LEU A 493 -22.65 -31.86 4.79
C LEU A 493 -23.80 -32.06 5.79
N LYS A 494 -25.02 -31.60 5.50
CA LYS A 494 -26.20 -31.82 6.35
C LYS A 494 -26.61 -33.30 6.44
N ASP A 495 -26.31 -34.07 5.40
CA ASP A 495 -26.71 -35.48 5.30
C ASP A 495 -25.66 -36.46 5.86
N MET A 496 -24.61 -35.93 6.48
CA MET A 496 -23.49 -36.71 7.02
C MET A 496 -23.73 -37.06 8.49
N ASP A 497 -23.15 -38.18 8.96
CA ASP A 497 -23.16 -38.51 10.39
C ASP A 497 -22.11 -37.70 11.14
N TYR A 498 -20.98 -37.45 10.49
CA TYR A 498 -19.88 -36.64 11.00
C TYR A 498 -19.31 -35.73 9.90
N VAL A 499 -18.80 -34.57 10.31
CA VAL A 499 -18.06 -33.65 9.43
C VAL A 499 -16.60 -33.60 9.87
N TRP A 500 -15.69 -33.74 8.93
CA TRP A 500 -14.26 -33.70 9.18
C TRP A 500 -13.71 -32.27 9.16
N ALA A 501 -13.14 -31.83 10.28
CA ALA A 501 -12.40 -30.57 10.40
C ALA A 501 -11.07 -30.75 11.17
N PHE A 502 -10.60 -31.98 11.35
CA PHE A 502 -9.36 -32.27 12.05
C PHE A 502 -8.14 -31.80 11.25
N ARG A 503 -7.15 -31.28 11.98
CA ARG A 503 -5.78 -31.09 11.52
C ARG A 503 -4.83 -31.58 12.61
N PRO A 504 -3.62 -32.05 12.26
CA PRO A 504 -2.66 -32.53 13.25
C PRO A 504 -2.26 -31.47 14.27
N GLY A 505 -2.02 -31.86 15.52
CA GLY A 505 -1.71 -30.93 16.62
C GLY A 505 -0.49 -30.04 16.36
N TYR A 506 0.59 -30.59 15.79
CA TYR A 506 1.79 -29.82 15.42
C TYR A 506 1.52 -28.69 14.41
N PHE A 507 0.37 -28.72 13.73
CA PHE A 507 -0.06 -27.68 12.82
C PHE A 507 -1.17 -26.81 13.43
N GLU A 508 -2.17 -27.42 14.06
CA GLU A 508 -3.35 -26.72 14.57
C GLU A 508 -3.04 -25.88 15.83
N ASP A 509 -2.14 -26.33 16.72
CA ASP A 509 -1.79 -25.58 17.94
C ASP A 509 -1.09 -24.24 17.67
N PHE A 510 -0.52 -24.10 16.47
CA PHE A 510 0.19 -22.90 16.03
C PHE A 510 -0.61 -22.09 15.01
N THR A 511 -1.75 -22.61 14.55
CA THR A 511 -2.68 -21.84 13.72
C THR A 511 -3.35 -20.79 14.60
N LEU A 512 -3.21 -19.51 14.23
CA LEU A 512 -3.76 -18.41 15.02
C LEU A 512 -5.21 -18.08 14.63
N GLU A 513 -5.72 -18.69 13.57
CA GLU A 513 -7.02 -18.39 12.96
C GLU A 513 -8.08 -19.46 13.23
N LEU A 514 -9.33 -19.03 13.35
CA LEU A 514 -10.49 -19.88 13.48
C LEU A 514 -11.09 -20.21 12.10
N SER A 515 -11.38 -21.49 11.86
CA SER A 515 -11.96 -21.96 10.60
C SER A 515 -13.47 -21.72 10.55
N THR A 516 -13.93 -20.93 9.56
CA THR A 516 -15.38 -20.71 9.33
C THR A 516 -16.14 -22.02 9.10
N LYS A 517 -15.51 -23.03 8.50
CA LYS A 517 -16.17 -24.30 8.16
C LYS A 517 -16.51 -25.16 9.36
N LEU A 518 -15.67 -25.08 10.39
CA LEU A 518 -15.94 -25.73 11.67
C LEU A 518 -17.20 -25.11 12.28
N LEU A 519 -17.28 -23.78 12.29
CA LEU A 519 -18.43 -23.05 12.83
C LEU A 519 -19.71 -23.31 12.02
N GLU A 520 -19.62 -23.30 10.67
CA GLU A 520 -20.75 -23.60 9.78
C GLU A 520 -21.34 -24.98 10.08
N ALA A 521 -20.49 -26.01 10.18
CA ALA A 521 -20.94 -27.37 10.44
C ALA A 521 -21.66 -27.50 11.80
N ILE A 522 -21.11 -26.89 12.85
CA ILE A 522 -21.74 -26.94 14.18
C ILE A 522 -23.05 -26.16 14.20
N ALA A 523 -23.10 -24.99 13.56
CA ALA A 523 -24.33 -24.19 13.45
C ALA A 523 -25.46 -24.98 12.75
N MET A 524 -25.10 -25.87 11.81
CA MET A 524 -26.01 -26.82 11.15
C MET A 524 -26.31 -28.08 11.98
N ASN A 525 -25.94 -28.10 13.27
CA ASN A 525 -26.12 -29.23 14.17
C ASN A 525 -25.38 -30.52 13.75
N GLN A 526 -24.23 -30.40 13.07
CA GLN A 526 -23.39 -31.53 12.70
C GLN A 526 -22.38 -31.90 13.78
N LYS A 527 -22.03 -33.18 13.86
CA LYS A 527 -20.96 -33.70 14.72
C LYS A 527 -19.62 -33.48 14.04
N VAL A 528 -18.86 -32.48 14.46
CA VAL A 528 -17.59 -32.12 13.82
C VAL A 528 -16.44 -32.81 14.53
N ILE A 529 -15.65 -33.60 13.81
CA ILE A 529 -14.42 -34.21 14.31
C ILE A 529 -13.28 -33.20 14.12
N CYS A 530 -12.63 -32.80 15.21
CA CYS A 530 -11.56 -31.80 15.19
C CYS A 530 -10.51 -32.03 16.27
N TYR A 531 -9.35 -31.37 16.13
CA TYR A 531 -8.28 -31.41 17.14
C TYR A 531 -8.59 -30.46 18.30
N PRO A 532 -8.33 -30.81 19.58
CA PRO A 532 -8.60 -29.95 20.74
C PRO A 532 -7.55 -28.83 20.91
N SER A 533 -7.41 -27.94 19.93
CA SER A 533 -6.56 -26.75 20.05
C SER A 533 -7.16 -25.74 21.04
N LYS A 534 -6.35 -24.79 21.50
CA LYS A 534 -6.83 -23.69 22.37
C LYS A 534 -8.00 -22.93 21.74
N ILE A 535 -7.93 -22.64 20.44
CA ILE A 535 -8.99 -21.97 19.69
C ILE A 535 -10.26 -22.83 19.68
N HIS A 536 -10.15 -24.14 19.38
CA HIS A 536 -11.33 -25.00 19.37
C HIS A 536 -11.95 -25.19 20.76
N ILE A 537 -11.15 -25.30 21.82
CA ILE A 537 -11.66 -25.40 23.19
C ILE A 537 -12.39 -24.11 23.60
N ASN A 538 -11.86 -22.95 23.23
CA ASN A 538 -12.50 -21.66 23.53
C ASN A 538 -13.86 -21.49 22.82
N GLU A 539 -14.04 -22.10 21.65
CA GLU A 539 -15.30 -22.02 20.91
C GLU A 539 -16.28 -23.15 21.23
N LEU A 540 -15.81 -24.37 21.44
CA LEU A 540 -16.66 -25.55 21.55
C LEU A 540 -16.87 -26.04 22.99
N GLY A 541 -16.02 -25.61 23.93
CA GLY A 541 -15.98 -26.14 25.28
C GLY A 541 -15.00 -27.31 25.43
N SER A 542 -14.42 -27.46 26.62
CA SER A 542 -13.47 -28.54 26.93
C SER A 542 -14.09 -29.93 26.96
N ASP A 543 -15.41 -30.01 27.10
CA ASP A 543 -16.22 -31.22 27.17
C ASP A 543 -16.80 -31.65 25.80
N TYR A 544 -16.42 -30.97 24.71
CA TYR A 544 -16.89 -31.31 23.37
C TYR A 544 -16.46 -32.75 22.98
N PRO A 545 -17.41 -33.66 22.67
CA PRO A 545 -17.14 -35.10 22.71
C PRO A 545 -16.48 -35.66 21.45
N PHE A 546 -16.29 -34.84 20.41
CA PHE A 546 -15.77 -35.26 19.10
C PHE A 546 -14.34 -34.77 18.86
N TYR A 547 -13.61 -34.43 19.92
CA TYR A 547 -12.18 -34.17 19.83
C TYR A 547 -11.38 -35.44 19.56
N VAL A 548 -10.38 -35.30 18.69
CA VAL A 548 -9.48 -36.38 18.28
C VAL A 548 -8.06 -35.85 18.22
N LYS A 549 -7.08 -36.59 18.78
CA LYS A 549 -5.64 -36.29 18.66
C LYS A 549 -4.93 -37.22 17.70
N ASP A 550 -5.39 -38.45 17.57
CA ASP A 550 -4.78 -39.50 16.74
C ASP A 550 -5.82 -40.54 16.24
N GLU A 551 -5.35 -41.58 15.54
CA GLU A 551 -6.22 -42.62 14.97
C GLU A 551 -6.99 -43.42 16.04
N SER A 552 -6.44 -43.54 17.26
CA SER A 552 -7.09 -44.26 18.36
C SER A 552 -8.31 -43.50 18.84
N ASP A 553 -8.15 -42.21 19.12
CA ASP A 553 -9.26 -41.32 19.48
C ASP A 553 -10.33 -41.30 18.38
N PHE A 554 -9.92 -41.27 17.11
CA PHE A 554 -10.85 -41.35 15.97
C PHE A 554 -11.68 -42.62 16.00
N CYS A 555 -11.05 -43.79 16.18
CA CYS A 555 -11.75 -45.06 16.25
C CYS A 555 -12.72 -45.10 17.43
N GLU A 556 -12.34 -44.54 18.59
CA GLU A 556 -13.21 -44.45 19.77
C GLU A 556 -14.43 -43.56 19.50
N VAL A 557 -14.22 -42.36 18.95
CA VAL A 557 -15.29 -41.41 18.63
C VAL A 557 -16.29 -42.00 17.62
N ILE A 558 -15.81 -42.67 16.58
CA ILE A 558 -16.66 -43.27 15.56
C ILE A 558 -17.43 -44.50 16.09
N SER A 559 -16.79 -45.30 16.94
CA SER A 559 -17.40 -46.50 17.52
C SER A 559 -18.38 -46.17 18.65
N SER A 560 -18.15 -45.08 19.37
CA SER A 560 -19.01 -44.64 20.45
C SER A 560 -20.26 -43.93 19.89
N LYS A 561 -21.46 -44.45 20.16
CA LYS A 561 -22.74 -43.80 19.83
C LYS A 561 -23.00 -42.61 20.78
N ARG A 562 -22.03 -41.70 20.98
CA ARG A 562 -22.13 -40.56 21.91
C ARG A 562 -23.30 -39.66 21.52
N SER A 563 -24.24 -39.46 22.44
CA SER A 563 -25.27 -38.44 22.36
C SER A 563 -24.68 -37.10 22.80
N PHE A 564 -24.90 -36.04 22.02
CA PHE A 564 -24.44 -34.69 22.31
C PHE A 564 -25.56 -33.70 22.03
N ASP A 565 -25.98 -32.95 23.05
CA ASP A 565 -26.89 -31.83 22.89
C ASP A 565 -26.09 -30.57 22.53
N SER A 566 -26.15 -30.21 21.25
CA SER A 566 -25.48 -29.03 20.71
C SER A 566 -26.25 -27.73 20.95
N THR A 567 -27.44 -27.76 21.56
CA THR A 567 -28.34 -26.59 21.63
C THR A 567 -27.67 -25.38 22.27
N HIS A 568 -27.02 -25.57 23.42
CA HIS A 568 -26.29 -24.50 24.11
C HIS A 568 -25.11 -23.99 23.27
N LEU A 569 -24.35 -24.91 22.64
CA LEU A 569 -23.23 -24.57 21.76
C LEU A 569 -23.68 -23.74 20.54
N ILE A 570 -24.77 -24.14 19.88
CA ILE A 570 -25.32 -23.41 18.73
C ILE A 570 -25.80 -22.02 19.12
N ASN A 571 -26.43 -21.87 20.29
CA ASN A 571 -26.85 -20.54 20.79
C ASN A 571 -25.63 -19.65 21.06
N ASN A 572 -24.59 -20.18 21.71
CA ASN A 572 -23.34 -19.44 21.93
C ASN A 572 -22.67 -19.04 20.62
N LEU A 573 -22.67 -19.94 19.63
CA LEU A 573 -22.16 -19.64 18.29
C LEU A 573 -22.99 -18.57 17.59
N ARG A 574 -24.33 -18.58 17.73
CA ARG A 574 -25.20 -17.53 17.20
C ARG A 574 -24.86 -16.18 17.82
N ASP A 575 -24.71 -16.13 19.14
CA ASP A 575 -24.36 -14.89 19.84
C ASP A 575 -23.01 -14.35 19.40
N LYS A 576 -22.00 -15.22 19.25
CA LYS A 576 -20.64 -14.84 18.85
C LYS A 576 -20.47 -14.56 17.35
N HIS A 577 -21.13 -15.31 16.47
CA HIS A 577 -20.78 -15.33 15.04
C HIS A 577 -21.90 -14.92 14.09
N ALA A 578 -23.17 -14.80 14.53
CA ALA A 578 -24.23 -14.34 13.63
C ALA A 578 -23.95 -12.91 13.15
N VAL A 579 -24.11 -12.67 11.85
CA VAL A 579 -23.81 -11.38 11.20
C VAL A 579 -24.53 -10.23 11.91
N SER A 580 -25.82 -10.36 12.24
CA SER A 580 -26.56 -9.32 12.97
C SER A 580 -25.97 -8.98 14.34
N ASN A 581 -25.57 -10.00 15.11
CA ASN A 581 -24.96 -9.83 16.43
C ASN A 581 -23.55 -9.23 16.35
N VAL A 582 -22.77 -9.64 15.35
CA VAL A 582 -21.44 -9.06 15.08
C VAL A 582 -21.58 -7.59 14.70
N ALA A 583 -22.50 -7.25 13.79
CA ALA A 583 -22.75 -5.86 13.37
C ALA A 583 -23.17 -4.99 14.57
N LYS A 584 -24.05 -5.51 15.45
CA LYS A 584 -24.44 -4.82 16.69
C LYS A 584 -23.24 -4.55 17.59
N ARG A 585 -22.35 -5.53 17.79
CA ARG A 585 -21.13 -5.34 18.61
C ARG A 585 -20.16 -4.33 18.00
N LEU A 586 -20.01 -4.29 16.67
CA LEU A 586 -19.14 -3.32 16.02
C LEU A 586 -19.67 -1.89 16.12
N SER A 587 -20.99 -1.70 16.18
CA SER A 587 -21.63 -0.37 16.15
C SER A 587 -21.21 0.58 17.27
N VAL A 588 -20.67 0.07 18.39
CA VAL A 588 -20.20 0.91 19.51
C VAL A 588 -18.78 1.44 19.33
N TYR A 589 -18.02 0.88 18.39
CA TYR A 589 -16.64 1.27 18.13
C TYR A 589 -16.57 2.37 17.06
N SER A 590 -15.74 3.39 17.26
CA SER A 590 -15.40 4.33 16.20
C SER A 590 -14.55 3.61 15.13
N PRO A 591 -14.83 3.78 13.82
CA PRO A 591 -15.67 4.82 13.20
C PRO A 591 -17.11 4.39 12.87
N PHE A 592 -17.61 3.27 13.41
CA PHE A 592 -19.01 2.83 13.22
C PHE A 592 -19.99 3.51 14.17
N ASN A 593 -19.50 3.95 15.34
CA ASN A 593 -20.30 4.70 16.30
C ASN A 593 -20.52 6.15 15.84
N LEU A 594 -21.78 6.49 15.58
CA LEU A 594 -22.23 7.79 15.07
C LEU A 594 -22.81 8.71 16.15
N MET A 595 -22.74 8.34 17.44
CA MET A 595 -23.37 9.09 18.55
C MET A 595 -22.88 10.54 18.70
N HIS A 596 -21.72 10.86 18.16
CA HIS A 596 -21.09 12.18 18.26
C HIS A 596 -20.97 12.89 16.92
N ASP A 597 -21.79 12.48 15.95
CA ASP A 597 -21.85 13.11 14.64
C ASP A 597 -22.39 14.52 14.75
N VAL A 598 -21.84 15.40 13.91
CA VAL A 598 -22.32 16.77 13.83
C VAL A 598 -23.49 16.85 12.85
N GLU A 599 -24.63 17.35 13.33
CA GLU A 599 -25.81 17.55 12.50
C GLU A 599 -25.80 18.95 11.85
N ASN A 600 -26.40 19.05 10.66
CA ASN A 600 -26.76 20.32 10.02
C ASN A 600 -25.61 21.28 9.64
N ILE A 601 -24.39 20.79 9.46
CA ILE A 601 -23.31 21.57 8.83
C ILE A 601 -23.34 21.36 7.31
N GLY A 602 -23.30 22.47 6.57
CA GLY A 602 -23.22 22.45 5.11
C GLY A 602 -21.90 21.84 4.62
N LEU A 603 -21.85 21.49 3.34
CA LEU A 603 -20.66 20.86 2.76
C LEU A 603 -19.47 21.84 2.72
N ILE A 604 -18.29 21.37 3.14
CA ILE A 604 -17.03 22.10 3.03
C ILE A 604 -16.16 21.50 1.91
N CYS A 605 -15.65 22.37 1.03
CA CYS A 605 -14.67 22.01 0.03
C CYS A 605 -13.28 22.49 0.47
N PHE A 606 -12.38 21.54 0.69
CA PHE A 606 -10.96 21.83 0.87
C PHE A 606 -10.29 21.83 -0.49
N SER A 607 -9.73 22.97 -0.90
CA SER A 607 -9.09 23.16 -2.18
C SER A 607 -7.60 23.46 -2.03
N GLY A 608 -6.74 22.81 -2.81
CA GLY A 608 -5.30 22.94 -2.66
C GLY A 608 -4.52 22.00 -3.58
N HIS A 609 -3.21 22.25 -3.66
CA HIS A 609 -2.28 21.42 -4.44
C HIS A 609 -1.56 20.35 -3.61
N ASP A 610 -1.54 20.52 -2.30
CA ASP A 610 -0.92 19.62 -1.33
C ASP A 610 -1.72 19.73 -0.02
N PHE A 611 -2.13 18.60 0.54
CA PHE A 611 -2.95 18.55 1.76
C PHE A 611 -2.21 17.94 2.95
N LYS A 612 -0.91 17.65 2.84
CA LYS A 612 -0.18 16.90 3.89
C LYS A 612 -0.25 17.52 5.29
N PHE A 613 -0.43 18.83 5.39
CA PHE A 613 -0.54 19.57 6.67
C PHE A 613 -1.97 19.70 7.20
N ILE A 614 -2.98 19.27 6.45
CA ILE A 614 -4.39 19.36 6.83
C ILE A 614 -5.12 18.02 6.68
N ASP A 615 -4.51 17.03 6.04
CA ASP A 615 -5.06 15.68 5.83
C ASP A 615 -5.58 15.03 7.11
N PRO A 616 -4.83 15.01 8.24
CA PRO A 616 -5.35 14.52 9.50
C PRO A 616 -6.62 15.25 9.97
N TYR A 617 -6.68 16.58 9.80
CA TYR A 617 -7.84 17.38 10.17
C TYR A 617 -9.05 17.08 9.26
N ILE A 618 -8.84 16.96 7.95
CA ILE A 618 -9.89 16.53 7.01
C ILE A 618 -10.42 15.14 7.40
N SER A 619 -9.52 14.21 7.72
CA SER A 619 -9.88 12.86 8.16
C SER A 619 -10.67 12.88 9.46
N TYR A 620 -10.30 13.74 10.40
CA TYR A 620 -11.00 13.97 11.66
C TYR A 620 -12.40 14.55 11.41
N LEU A 621 -12.56 15.58 10.58
CA LEU A 621 -13.86 16.14 10.24
C LEU A 621 -14.79 15.06 9.66
N LYS A 622 -14.30 14.26 8.70
CA LYS A 622 -15.08 13.14 8.16
C LYS A 622 -15.41 12.08 9.20
N SER A 623 -14.49 11.74 10.10
CA SER A 623 -14.75 10.76 11.17
C SER A 623 -15.77 11.26 12.19
N ARG A 624 -16.00 12.58 12.27
CA ARG A 624 -17.01 13.27 13.09
C ARG A 624 -18.31 13.61 12.34
N GLY A 625 -18.47 13.15 11.10
CA GLY A 625 -19.71 13.31 10.34
C GLY A 625 -19.85 14.65 9.59
N PHE A 626 -18.78 15.43 9.45
CA PHE A 626 -18.82 16.60 8.57
C PHE A 626 -18.86 16.16 7.10
N LYS A 627 -19.62 16.91 6.29
CA LYS A 627 -19.66 16.78 4.82
C LYS A 627 -18.41 17.41 4.21
N VAL A 628 -17.44 16.59 3.79
CA VAL A 628 -16.16 17.10 3.27
C VAL A 628 -15.84 16.55 1.89
N ILE A 629 -15.49 17.43 0.95
CA ILE A 629 -14.91 17.06 -0.34
C ILE A 629 -13.56 17.77 -0.55
N ARG A 630 -12.75 17.25 -1.47
CA ARG A 630 -11.48 17.83 -1.87
C ARG A 630 -11.51 18.26 -3.33
N ASP A 631 -10.90 19.41 -3.58
CA ASP A 631 -10.72 19.97 -4.90
C ASP A 631 -9.21 20.10 -5.18
N ILE A 632 -8.71 19.26 -6.09
CA ILE A 632 -7.27 19.10 -6.33
C ILE A 632 -6.80 20.10 -7.39
N TRP A 633 -5.81 20.91 -7.03
CA TRP A 633 -5.19 21.89 -7.91
C TRP A 633 -3.75 21.54 -8.21
N GLU A 634 -3.23 22.00 -9.35
CA GLU A 634 -1.78 22.10 -9.55
C GLU A 634 -1.27 23.40 -8.91
N TRP A 635 0.04 23.50 -8.70
CA TRP A 635 0.67 24.65 -8.02
C TRP A 635 0.26 26.03 -8.61
N GLY A 636 -0.04 26.10 -9.91
CA GLY A 636 -0.35 27.35 -10.59
C GLY A 636 -1.64 27.39 -11.40
N ILE A 637 -2.38 26.27 -11.53
CA ILE A 637 -3.59 26.16 -12.36
C ILE A 637 -4.53 25.09 -11.79
N ALA A 638 -5.81 25.16 -12.15
CA ALA A 638 -6.77 24.10 -11.84
C ALA A 638 -6.44 22.81 -12.60
N THR A 639 -6.64 21.66 -11.96
CA THR A 639 -6.54 20.35 -12.62
C THR A 639 -7.76 20.12 -13.52
N ASP A 640 -8.96 20.44 -13.01
CA ASP A 640 -10.22 20.45 -13.75
C ASP A 640 -11.11 21.59 -13.22
N LEU A 641 -11.26 22.63 -14.04
CA LEU A 641 -12.02 23.82 -13.67
C LEU A 641 -13.53 23.56 -13.56
N GLU A 642 -14.08 22.62 -14.33
CA GLU A 642 -15.52 22.30 -14.25
C GLU A 642 -15.85 21.58 -12.94
N THR A 643 -14.96 20.68 -12.51
CA THR A 643 -15.05 20.06 -11.17
C THR A 643 -14.98 21.11 -10.07
N SER A 644 -14.03 22.07 -10.13
CA SER A 644 -13.93 23.13 -9.13
C SER A 644 -15.19 24.02 -9.08
N LYS A 645 -15.79 24.36 -10.24
CA LYS A 645 -17.08 25.09 -10.31
C LYS A 645 -18.23 24.28 -9.69
N ASN A 646 -18.29 22.98 -9.96
CA ASN A 646 -19.33 22.11 -9.41
C ASN A 646 -19.20 21.98 -7.89
N ASN A 647 -17.97 21.80 -7.41
CA ASN A 647 -17.65 21.77 -5.99
C ASN A 647 -18.06 23.09 -5.32
N TYR A 648 -17.71 24.24 -5.90
CA TYR A 648 -18.16 25.55 -5.41
C TYR A 648 -19.68 25.63 -5.25
N LYS A 649 -20.45 25.22 -6.27
CA LYS A 649 -21.93 25.27 -6.24
C LYS A 649 -22.50 24.45 -5.08
N LYS A 650 -21.97 23.25 -4.85
CA LYS A 650 -22.43 22.32 -3.82
C LYS A 650 -21.97 22.69 -2.41
N SER A 651 -20.85 23.39 -2.28
CA SER A 651 -20.28 23.76 -0.98
C SER A 651 -20.96 24.98 -0.36
N SER A 652 -21.06 24.94 0.96
CA SER A 652 -21.41 26.07 1.81
C SER A 652 -20.18 26.85 2.29
N VAL A 653 -19.02 26.16 2.42
CA VAL A 653 -17.76 26.74 2.88
C VAL A 653 -16.64 26.32 1.94
N ILE A 654 -15.76 27.25 1.60
CA ILE A 654 -14.54 27.00 0.83
C ILE A 654 -13.32 27.23 1.73
N PHE A 655 -12.45 26.23 1.81
CA PHE A 655 -11.18 26.31 2.52
C PHE A 655 -10.03 26.08 1.55
N CYS A 656 -9.26 27.11 1.26
CA CYS A 656 -8.06 27.03 0.45
C CYS A 656 -6.85 26.69 1.34
N GLU A 657 -6.36 25.45 1.25
CA GLU A 657 -5.03 25.11 1.74
C GLU A 657 -4.00 25.64 0.73
N TRP A 658 -3.06 26.44 1.23
CA TRP A 658 -2.14 27.28 0.47
C TRP A 658 -2.80 28.49 -0.21
N GLY A 659 -2.18 29.66 -0.06
CA GLY A 659 -2.61 30.92 -0.70
C GLY A 659 -2.14 31.08 -2.15
N LEU A 660 -2.41 30.10 -3.02
CA LEU A 660 -1.90 30.05 -4.40
C LEU A 660 -3.02 30.24 -5.43
N ALA A 661 -2.96 29.52 -6.57
CA ALA A 661 -3.89 29.66 -7.68
C ALA A 661 -5.35 29.33 -7.31
N ASN A 662 -5.56 28.33 -6.44
CA ASN A 662 -6.85 28.00 -5.84
C ASN A 662 -7.44 29.23 -5.12
N ALA A 663 -6.68 29.86 -4.22
CA ALA A 663 -7.13 31.03 -3.46
C ALA A 663 -7.43 32.23 -4.37
N VAL A 664 -6.60 32.45 -5.41
CA VAL A 664 -6.86 33.47 -6.43
C VAL A 664 -8.18 33.19 -7.15
N TYR A 665 -8.41 31.96 -7.59
CA TYR A 665 -9.63 31.61 -8.30
C TYR A 665 -10.87 31.81 -7.42
N PHE A 666 -10.92 31.21 -6.25
CA PHE A 666 -12.12 31.30 -5.40
C PHE A 666 -12.38 32.72 -4.91
N SER A 667 -11.35 33.50 -4.55
CA SER A 667 -11.57 34.90 -4.15
C SER A 667 -12.13 35.79 -5.27
N ASN A 668 -11.79 35.51 -6.53
CA ASN A 668 -12.31 36.26 -7.68
C ASN A 668 -13.63 35.71 -8.25
N ASN A 669 -14.06 34.52 -7.84
CA ASN A 669 -15.25 33.83 -8.36
C ASN A 669 -16.29 33.51 -7.26
N ASN A 670 -16.17 34.12 -6.08
CA ASN A 670 -17.10 33.91 -4.96
C ASN A 670 -18.37 34.79 -5.09
N ILE A 671 -19.19 34.53 -6.10
CA ILE A 671 -20.37 35.34 -6.45
C ILE A 671 -21.43 35.35 -5.31
N GLU A 672 -21.55 34.23 -4.58
CA GLU A 672 -22.53 34.07 -3.50
C GLU A 672 -22.00 34.56 -2.12
N ASN A 673 -20.80 35.15 -2.06
CA ASN A 673 -20.14 35.57 -0.81
C ASN A 673 -20.08 34.46 0.26
N LYS A 674 -19.83 33.21 -0.17
CA LYS A 674 -19.69 32.06 0.74
C LYS A 674 -18.49 32.26 1.66
N PRO A 675 -18.52 31.74 2.90
CA PRO A 675 -17.35 31.71 3.75
C PRO A 675 -16.13 31.14 3.02
N LEU A 676 -15.08 31.96 2.88
CA LEU A 676 -13.84 31.64 2.17
C LEU A 676 -12.66 31.83 3.11
N TYR A 677 -12.03 30.72 3.46
CA TYR A 677 -10.85 30.68 4.32
C TYR A 677 -9.61 30.37 3.48
N ILE A 678 -8.50 31.04 3.76
CA ILE A 678 -7.21 30.76 3.10
C ILE A 678 -6.18 30.47 4.18
N ARG A 679 -5.56 29.29 4.15
CA ARG A 679 -4.45 28.95 5.06
C ARG A 679 -3.11 29.17 4.37
N VAL A 680 -2.32 30.07 4.94
CA VAL A 680 -1.06 30.57 4.36
C VAL A 680 0.14 30.06 5.15
N HIS A 681 1.15 29.61 4.42
CA HIS A 681 2.42 29.11 4.91
C HIS A 681 3.59 30.01 4.48
N LEU A 682 4.82 29.54 4.74
CA LEU A 682 6.05 30.23 4.35
C LEU A 682 6.22 30.34 2.82
N GLN A 683 5.66 29.41 2.04
CA GLN A 683 5.93 29.36 0.60
C GLN A 683 5.41 30.61 -0.12
N GLU A 684 4.30 31.17 0.35
CA GLU A 684 3.53 32.24 -0.28
C GLU A 684 4.24 33.59 -0.23
N ILE A 685 5.13 33.79 0.75
CA ILE A 685 5.97 34.99 0.86
C ILE A 685 7.26 34.91 0.04
N ASN A 686 7.59 33.75 -0.55
CA ASN A 686 8.74 33.62 -1.44
C ASN A 686 8.48 34.29 -2.79
N GLU A 687 9.53 34.85 -3.42
CA GLU A 687 9.44 35.62 -4.68
C GLU A 687 8.56 35.00 -5.76
N ARG A 688 8.70 33.69 -6.01
CA ARG A 688 7.93 32.99 -7.04
C ARG A 688 6.42 32.97 -6.77
N ALA A 689 6.01 32.93 -5.51
CA ALA A 689 4.62 32.79 -5.09
C ALA A 689 3.94 34.15 -4.83
N LYS A 690 4.71 35.23 -4.59
CA LYS A 690 4.18 36.59 -4.35
C LYS A 690 3.17 37.07 -5.39
N LYS A 691 3.30 36.59 -6.64
CA LYS A 691 2.34 36.90 -7.72
C LYS A 691 0.90 36.52 -7.38
N PHE A 692 0.67 35.47 -6.58
CA PHE A 692 -0.67 35.02 -6.22
C PHE A 692 -1.30 35.94 -5.18
N GLY A 693 -0.55 36.29 -4.12
CA GLY A 693 -1.02 37.25 -3.11
C GLY A 693 -1.51 38.57 -3.70
N LYS A 694 -0.84 39.07 -4.74
CA LYS A 694 -1.25 40.28 -5.49
C LYS A 694 -2.57 40.15 -6.26
N GLN A 695 -3.01 38.93 -6.55
CA GLN A 695 -4.20 38.63 -7.35
C GLN A 695 -5.40 38.19 -6.50
N ILE A 696 -5.18 37.94 -5.20
CA ILE A 696 -6.27 37.53 -4.30
C ILE A 696 -7.14 38.75 -4.00
N ASN A 697 -8.45 38.60 -4.23
CA ASN A 697 -9.44 39.58 -3.79
C ASN A 697 -9.73 39.38 -2.29
N PHE A 698 -8.95 40.02 -1.42
CA PHE A 698 -9.15 39.92 0.04
C PHE A 698 -10.52 40.44 0.50
N GLY A 699 -11.21 41.25 -0.30
CA GLY A 699 -12.59 41.68 -0.01
C GLY A 699 -13.57 40.51 0.11
N ALA A 700 -13.41 39.50 -0.75
CA ALA A 700 -14.23 38.28 -0.80
C ALA A 700 -13.76 37.17 0.16
N VAL A 701 -12.68 37.38 0.90
CA VAL A 701 -12.12 36.42 1.87
C VAL A 701 -12.69 36.69 3.26
N THR A 702 -13.16 35.64 3.93
CA THR A 702 -13.64 35.71 5.32
C THR A 702 -12.46 35.89 6.25
N LYS A 703 -11.50 34.96 6.22
CA LYS A 703 -10.30 34.98 7.05
C LYS A 703 -9.10 34.36 6.34
N VAL A 704 -7.93 34.94 6.57
CA VAL A 704 -6.63 34.37 6.23
C VAL A 704 -5.98 33.83 7.50
N ILE A 705 -5.77 32.51 7.52
CA ILE A 705 -5.21 31.75 8.63
C ILE A 705 -3.71 31.58 8.39
N PHE A 706 -2.89 32.09 9.30
CA PHE A 706 -1.44 32.01 9.20
C PHE A 706 -0.87 30.98 10.17
N VAL A 707 0.08 30.18 9.71
CA VAL A 707 0.75 29.17 10.55
C VAL A 707 1.77 29.75 11.53
N SER A 708 2.22 31.00 11.31
CA SER A 708 3.07 31.73 12.25
C SER A 708 2.81 33.23 12.20
N ASN A 709 3.19 33.93 13.27
CA ASN A 709 3.05 35.38 13.36
C ASN A 709 3.96 36.11 12.36
N SER A 710 5.20 35.65 12.19
CA SER A 710 6.14 36.24 11.24
C SER A 710 5.63 36.20 9.80
N VAL A 711 5.09 35.05 9.36
CA VAL A 711 4.47 34.93 8.03
C VAL A 711 3.30 35.90 7.90
N ARG A 712 2.47 36.05 8.96
CA ARG A 712 1.37 37.02 8.95
C ARG A 712 1.85 38.45 8.73
N GLU A 713 2.81 38.91 9.54
CA GLU A 713 3.29 40.30 9.47
C GLU A 713 3.96 40.60 8.11
N GLU A 714 4.77 39.69 7.59
CA GLU A 714 5.37 39.82 6.27
C GLU A 714 4.32 39.81 5.15
N TYR A 715 3.29 38.95 5.24
CA TYR A 715 2.22 38.89 4.26
C TYR A 715 1.36 40.16 4.25
N ILE A 716 1.04 40.71 5.43
CA ILE A 716 0.36 42.01 5.56
C ILE A 716 1.20 43.10 4.90
N ARG A 717 2.51 43.15 5.18
CA ARG A 717 3.43 44.14 4.60
C ARG A 717 3.50 44.03 3.08
N LEU A 718 3.53 42.81 2.53
CA LEU A 718 3.67 42.58 1.09
C LEU A 718 2.39 42.88 0.29
N PHE A 719 1.21 42.62 0.86
CA PHE A 719 -0.06 42.64 0.12
C PHE A 719 -1.12 43.57 0.69
N SER A 720 -0.80 44.35 1.74
CA SER A 720 -1.72 45.29 2.40
C SER A 720 -3.03 44.63 2.87
N LEU A 721 -2.93 43.40 3.36
CA LEU A 721 -4.07 42.62 3.88
C LEU A 721 -4.64 43.28 5.15
N PRO A 722 -5.95 43.56 5.23
CA PRO A 722 -6.55 44.12 6.44
C PRO A 722 -6.37 43.19 7.65
N ARG A 723 -5.88 43.74 8.77
CA ARG A 723 -5.44 42.94 9.93
C ARG A 723 -6.60 42.20 10.59
N GLU A 724 -7.79 42.77 10.58
CA GLU A 724 -9.03 42.18 11.07
C GLU A 724 -9.45 40.92 10.28
N LYS A 725 -8.97 40.76 9.04
CA LYS A 725 -9.17 39.53 8.26
C LYS A 725 -8.12 38.45 8.51
N THR A 726 -7.20 38.68 9.45
CA THR A 726 -6.14 37.71 9.77
C THR A 726 -6.40 36.97 11.07
N ILE A 727 -5.87 35.77 11.19
CA ILE A 727 -5.76 35.00 12.43
C ILE A 727 -4.51 34.11 12.37
N VAL A 728 -3.89 33.83 13.52
CA VAL A 728 -2.76 32.88 13.60
C VAL A 728 -3.28 31.59 14.23
N ILE A 729 -3.26 30.50 13.46
CA ILE A 729 -3.53 29.15 13.96
C ILE A 729 -2.36 28.28 13.49
N PRO A 730 -1.52 27.78 14.42
CA PRO A 730 -0.29 27.12 14.06
C PRO A 730 -0.53 25.79 13.34
N ASN A 731 0.55 25.24 12.81
CA ASN A 731 0.60 23.83 12.45
C ASN A 731 0.35 22.94 13.67
N PHE A 732 -0.29 21.78 13.45
CA PHE A 732 -0.55 20.81 14.51
C PHE A 732 0.42 19.64 14.46
N VAL A 733 0.63 19.01 15.60
CA VAL A 733 1.36 17.74 15.76
C VAL A 733 0.43 16.65 16.29
N LEU A 734 0.76 15.40 15.99
CA LEU A 734 -0.07 14.23 16.27
C LEU A 734 0.45 13.50 17.51
N ASP A 735 0.04 13.92 18.69
CA ASP A 735 0.47 13.34 19.97
C ASP A 735 -0.08 11.93 20.24
N ASP A 736 -1.10 11.52 19.48
CA ASP A 736 -1.64 10.16 19.39
C ASP A 736 -0.76 9.22 18.53
N GLU A 737 -0.05 9.77 17.54
CA GLU A 737 0.94 9.05 16.73
C GLU A 737 2.31 9.03 17.43
N TYR A 738 2.79 10.17 17.89
CA TYR A 738 4.09 10.33 18.52
C TYR A 738 3.99 10.17 20.06
N GLY A 739 3.42 9.04 20.47
CA GLY A 739 3.25 8.67 21.87
C GLY A 739 4.56 8.24 22.56
N PHE A 740 4.72 8.62 23.83
CA PHE A 740 5.77 8.11 24.72
C PHE A 740 5.10 7.32 25.84
N SER A 741 5.34 6.01 25.89
CA SER A 741 4.67 5.11 26.84
C SER A 741 5.31 5.05 28.23
N GLY A 742 6.38 5.81 28.48
CA GLY A 742 7.22 5.57 29.66
C GLY A 742 7.90 4.19 29.59
N GLY A 743 8.94 3.99 30.38
CA GLY A 743 9.85 2.86 30.17
C GLY A 743 11.10 3.36 29.47
N LYS A 744 12.19 3.38 30.23
CA LYS A 744 13.48 3.93 29.86
C LYS A 744 13.86 3.43 28.46
N LYS A 745 14.24 4.36 27.57
CA LYS A 745 15.40 4.11 26.70
C LYS A 745 16.46 3.60 27.67
N ALA A 746 16.69 2.28 27.69
CA ALA A 746 17.64 1.66 28.60
C ALA A 746 18.90 2.52 28.55
N ARG A 747 19.60 2.74 29.68
CA ARG A 747 20.87 3.50 29.69
C ARG A 747 21.76 2.94 28.59
N ALA A 748 21.66 3.49 27.39
CA ALA A 748 22.29 2.94 26.23
C ALA A 748 23.74 3.29 26.43
N LYS A 749 24.63 2.31 26.23
CA LYS A 749 26.06 2.60 26.24
C LYS A 749 26.41 3.65 25.18
N VAL A 750 25.58 3.74 24.13
CA VAL A 750 25.69 4.66 23.01
C VAL A 750 24.62 5.76 23.11
N VAL A 751 25.03 7.01 22.98
CA VAL A 751 24.14 8.18 22.88
C VAL A 751 23.69 8.36 21.44
N THR A 752 22.38 8.48 21.22
CA THR A 752 21.81 8.58 19.86
C THR A 752 21.33 10.00 19.55
N LEU A 753 21.94 10.62 18.55
CA LEU A 753 21.53 11.90 17.98
C LEU A 753 20.67 11.63 16.74
N GLY A 754 19.57 12.37 16.58
CA GLY A 754 18.65 12.20 15.46
C GLY A 754 18.51 13.45 14.61
N MET A 755 18.37 13.26 13.29
CA MET A 755 17.99 14.32 12.35
C MET A 755 17.06 13.76 11.27
N VAL A 756 15.94 14.43 10.98
CA VAL A 756 14.99 14.00 9.94
C VAL A 756 15.08 14.91 8.72
N GLY A 757 15.58 14.33 7.62
CA GLY A 757 15.87 14.99 6.37
C GLY A 757 17.03 15.98 6.48
N ILE A 758 18.02 15.84 5.60
CA ILE A 758 19.21 16.70 5.58
C ILE A 758 19.22 17.71 4.43
N VAL A 759 18.18 17.70 3.59
CA VAL A 759 18.01 18.58 2.42
C VAL A 759 16.98 19.66 2.72
N PRO A 760 17.21 20.93 2.33
CA PRO A 760 18.42 21.50 1.67
C PRO A 760 19.59 21.82 2.62
N GLN A 761 20.73 22.31 2.10
CA GLN A 761 21.97 22.62 2.85
C GLN A 761 21.75 23.48 4.10
N ARG A 762 20.80 24.43 4.06
CA ARG A 762 20.41 25.24 5.23
C ARG A 762 19.92 24.41 6.43
N LYS A 763 19.68 23.11 6.26
CA LYS A 763 19.44 22.19 7.38
C LYS A 763 20.68 21.90 8.20
N ARG A 764 21.88 22.23 7.69
CA ARG A 764 23.17 22.20 8.38
C ARG A 764 23.56 20.83 8.91
N PHE A 765 23.65 19.86 7.99
CA PHE A 765 24.12 18.52 8.30
C PHE A 765 25.55 18.53 8.88
N ASP A 766 26.40 19.43 8.41
CA ASP A 766 27.74 19.71 8.95
C ASP A 766 27.75 19.95 10.47
N ARG A 767 26.83 20.77 11.00
CA ARG A 767 26.74 21.04 12.46
C ARG A 767 26.40 19.79 13.26
N ALA A 768 25.52 18.92 12.75
CA ALA A 768 25.19 17.66 13.41
C ALA A 768 26.40 16.73 13.46
N VAL A 769 27.20 16.68 12.39
CA VAL A 769 28.46 15.90 12.32
C VAL A 769 29.52 16.49 13.26
N ASN A 770 29.64 17.81 13.34
CA ASN A 770 30.57 18.46 14.27
C ASN A 770 30.23 18.16 15.74
N LEU A 771 28.94 18.20 16.11
CA LEU A 771 28.49 17.78 17.44
C LEU A 771 28.83 16.31 17.72
N LEU A 772 28.57 15.41 16.76
CA LEU A 772 28.93 14.00 16.87
C LEU A 772 30.44 13.82 17.13
N LEU A 773 31.26 14.50 16.34
CA LEU A 773 32.73 14.47 16.47
C LEU A 773 33.16 14.93 17.86
N ALA A 774 32.68 16.09 18.30
CA ALA A 774 33.08 16.69 19.58
C ALA A 774 32.68 15.82 20.79
N LEU A 775 31.53 15.13 20.74
CA LEU A 775 31.12 14.18 21.78
C LEU A 775 32.06 12.95 21.83
N ASN A 776 32.40 12.40 20.66
CA ASN A 776 33.30 11.25 20.56
C ASN A 776 34.73 11.60 21.01
N GLU A 777 35.24 12.78 20.68
CA GLU A 777 36.55 13.27 21.14
C GLU A 777 36.59 13.45 22.68
N LYS A 778 35.44 13.70 23.31
CA LYS A 778 35.29 13.74 24.78
C LYS A 778 35.06 12.37 25.42
N GLY A 779 35.17 11.28 24.65
CA GLY A 779 35.02 9.91 25.13
C GLY A 779 33.58 9.44 25.30
N ILE A 780 32.60 10.17 24.77
CA ILE A 780 31.20 9.74 24.73
C ILE A 780 30.97 8.92 23.47
N ASP A 781 30.60 7.65 23.64
CA ASP A 781 30.18 6.83 22.51
C ASP A 781 28.83 7.35 21.99
N ALA A 782 28.87 8.06 20.86
CA ALA A 782 27.69 8.67 20.26
C ALA A 782 27.56 8.28 18.78
N GLU A 783 26.31 8.20 18.31
CA GLU A 783 25.93 7.95 16.92
C GLU A 783 24.96 9.04 16.42
N LEU A 784 25.03 9.36 15.12
CA LEU A 784 24.11 10.24 14.43
C LEU A 784 23.24 9.43 13.46
N HIS A 785 21.95 9.35 13.77
CA HIS A 785 20.94 8.67 13.00
C HIS A 785 20.19 9.69 12.13
N ILE A 786 20.06 9.38 10.84
CA ILE A 786 19.46 10.26 9.84
C ILE A 786 18.30 9.52 9.18
N LYS A 787 17.08 10.05 9.33
CA LYS A 787 15.89 9.52 8.65
C LYS A 787 15.59 10.36 7.42
N GLY A 788 15.56 9.76 6.23
CA GLY A 788 15.11 10.42 5.00
C GLY A 788 16.00 10.18 3.78
N HIS A 789 15.67 10.84 2.67
CA HIS A 789 16.41 10.67 1.43
C HIS A 789 17.81 11.26 1.51
N ARG A 790 18.77 10.53 0.96
CA ARG A 790 20.12 11.04 0.69
C ARG A 790 20.08 12.03 -0.48
N PRO A 791 20.73 13.20 -0.39
CA PRO A 791 20.75 14.24 -1.42
C PRO A 791 21.11 13.71 -2.81
N GLU A 792 22.11 12.83 -2.91
CA GLU A 792 22.60 12.26 -4.17
C GLU A 792 21.59 11.32 -4.85
N ASN A 793 20.60 10.83 -4.10
CA ASN A 793 19.52 9.99 -4.61
C ASN A 793 18.34 10.82 -5.14
N LEU A 794 18.33 12.14 -4.92
CA LEU A 794 17.27 13.04 -5.36
C LEU A 794 17.61 13.67 -6.72
N GLU A 795 16.81 13.38 -7.75
CA GLU A 795 17.08 13.85 -9.12
C GLU A 795 17.16 15.38 -9.25
N PHE A 796 16.36 16.13 -8.49
CA PHE A 796 16.40 17.59 -8.56
C PHE A 796 17.70 18.20 -7.99
N MET A 797 18.41 17.47 -7.11
CA MET A 797 19.70 17.91 -6.56
C MET A 797 20.82 17.84 -7.60
N LYS A 798 20.69 16.95 -8.59
CA LYS A 798 21.65 16.80 -9.71
C LYS A 798 21.51 17.89 -10.78
N GLY A 799 20.51 18.77 -10.66
CA GLY A 799 20.30 19.88 -11.59
C GLY A 799 21.37 20.98 -11.44
N ALA A 800 21.63 21.71 -12.52
CA ALA A 800 22.66 22.76 -12.56
C ALA A 800 22.50 23.85 -11.47
N SER A 801 21.27 24.11 -11.00
CA SER A 801 20.99 25.09 -9.93
C SER A 801 21.29 24.58 -8.52
N ARG A 802 21.54 23.28 -8.33
CA ARG A 802 21.73 22.62 -7.03
C ARG A 802 23.00 21.77 -6.97
N ILE A 803 23.74 21.62 -8.07
CA ILE A 803 24.96 20.80 -8.12
C ILE A 803 26.02 21.26 -7.10
N LYS A 804 26.20 22.57 -6.92
CA LYS A 804 27.09 23.12 -5.87
C LYS A 804 26.63 22.79 -4.45
N GLU A 805 25.33 22.59 -4.26
CA GLU A 805 24.78 22.16 -2.98
C GLU A 805 25.10 20.68 -2.73
N LEU A 806 25.20 19.85 -3.78
CA LEU A 806 25.70 18.47 -3.65
C LEU A 806 27.16 18.42 -3.22
N ASP A 807 28.01 19.34 -3.70
CA ASP A 807 29.41 19.42 -3.28
C ASP A 807 29.54 19.60 -1.76
N TYR A 808 28.69 20.44 -1.15
CA TYR A 808 28.62 20.57 0.31
C TYR A 808 28.37 19.22 1.01
N TYR A 809 27.46 18.38 0.49
CA TYR A 809 27.20 17.07 1.10
C TYR A 809 28.38 16.11 0.92
N TYR A 810 29.05 16.15 -0.25
CA TYR A 810 30.25 15.36 -0.48
C TYR A 810 31.40 15.78 0.45
N ASP A 811 31.56 17.07 0.72
CA ASP A 811 32.54 17.59 1.68
C ASP A 811 32.25 17.07 3.10
N VAL A 812 30.99 17.10 3.53
CA VAL A 812 30.59 16.53 4.84
C VAL A 812 30.81 15.01 4.89
N TYR A 813 30.53 14.28 3.80
CA TYR A 813 30.82 12.84 3.74
C TYR A 813 32.32 12.54 3.79
N ASN A 814 33.15 13.36 3.15
CA ASN A 814 34.60 13.26 3.24
C ASN A 814 35.10 13.52 4.66
N GLN A 815 34.56 14.54 5.34
CA GLN A 815 34.84 14.82 6.75
C GLN A 815 34.50 13.61 7.65
N ILE A 816 33.32 13.00 7.47
CA ILE A 816 32.90 11.79 8.20
C ILE A 816 33.94 10.68 8.03
N LYS A 817 34.42 10.46 6.80
CA LYS A 817 35.43 9.46 6.49
C LYS A 817 36.79 9.76 7.09
N GLU A 818 37.31 10.97 6.90
CA GLU A 818 38.60 11.42 7.43
C GLU A 818 38.69 11.34 8.95
N LYS A 819 37.55 11.56 9.63
CA LYS A 819 37.43 11.48 11.09
C LYS A 819 37.04 10.09 11.62
N GLY A 820 36.92 9.08 10.75
CA GLY A 820 36.59 7.71 11.16
C GLY A 820 35.18 7.54 11.73
N LEU A 821 34.23 8.38 11.33
CA LEU A 821 32.84 8.38 11.83
C LEU A 821 31.88 7.56 10.96
N GLU A 822 32.37 6.83 9.94
CA GLU A 822 31.53 6.13 8.95
C GLU A 822 30.55 5.13 9.60
N SER A 823 30.97 4.41 10.64
CA SER A 823 30.11 3.48 11.38
C SER A 823 29.18 4.17 12.38
N LYS A 824 29.39 5.46 12.66
CA LYS A 824 28.62 6.25 13.63
C LYS A 824 27.57 7.15 12.97
N VAL A 825 27.54 7.23 11.64
CA VAL A 825 26.51 7.98 10.89
C VAL A 825 25.59 7.00 10.16
N ILE A 826 24.37 6.84 10.68
CA ILE A 826 23.46 5.78 10.26
C ILE A 826 22.30 6.38 9.45
N PHE A 827 22.18 5.99 8.18
CA PHE A 827 21.11 6.44 7.30
C PHE A 827 19.95 5.43 7.28
N SER A 828 18.75 5.91 7.61
CA SER A 828 17.49 5.16 7.51
C SER A 828 16.65 5.68 6.35
N GLU A 829 16.01 4.76 5.62
CA GLU A 829 15.14 5.10 4.49
C GLU A 829 13.94 5.97 4.90
N TRP A 830 13.43 6.77 3.96
CA TRP A 830 12.23 7.57 4.13
C TRP A 830 10.98 6.67 4.26
N GLY A 831 10.03 7.04 5.13
CA GLY A 831 8.78 6.31 5.33
C GLY A 831 7.89 6.96 6.40
N ASN A 832 6.64 6.52 6.50
CA ASN A 832 5.66 6.99 7.51
C ASN A 832 5.80 6.28 8.88
N ASP A 833 6.90 5.56 9.08
CA ASP A 833 7.30 4.85 10.30
C ASP A 833 8.16 5.72 11.24
N VAL A 834 8.22 7.04 11.00
CA VAL A 834 9.11 7.97 11.73
C VAL A 834 8.88 7.93 13.24
N ALA A 835 7.63 7.75 13.71
CA ALA A 835 7.34 7.62 15.14
C ALA A 835 8.01 6.40 15.78
N LEU A 836 8.19 5.30 15.01
CA LEU A 836 8.93 4.13 15.48
C LEU A 836 10.43 4.42 15.52
N TRP A 837 10.96 5.15 14.54
CA TRP A 837 12.36 5.55 14.48
C TRP A 837 12.76 6.44 15.68
N TYR A 838 11.92 7.39 16.11
CA TYR A 838 12.22 8.23 17.27
C TYR A 838 12.35 7.48 18.60
N LYS A 839 11.84 6.25 18.70
CA LYS A 839 12.00 5.41 19.89
C LYS A 839 13.47 5.15 20.20
N ASP A 840 14.32 5.17 19.18
CA ASP A 840 15.75 4.91 19.28
C ASP A 840 16.59 6.20 19.31
N ILE A 841 15.98 7.39 19.46
CA ILE A 841 16.67 8.69 19.37
C ILE A 841 16.66 9.45 20.69
N ASP A 842 17.78 9.55 21.40
CA ASP A 842 17.90 10.27 22.67
C ASP A 842 17.76 11.78 22.49
N PHE A 843 18.48 12.36 21.53
CA PHE A 843 18.49 13.80 21.27
C PHE A 843 18.05 14.08 19.83
N ILE A 844 17.05 14.94 19.65
CA ILE A 844 16.58 15.37 18.32
C ILE A 844 17.14 16.75 18.00
N LEU A 845 17.82 16.86 16.86
CA LEU A 845 18.59 18.03 16.49
C LEU A 845 17.82 18.95 15.52
N SER A 846 17.93 20.25 15.77
CA SER A 846 17.56 21.31 14.83
C SER A 846 18.75 22.23 14.56
N PRO A 847 19.75 21.81 13.76
CA PRO A 847 20.95 22.59 13.49
C PRO A 847 20.77 23.69 12.44
N SER A 848 19.59 23.79 11.85
CA SER A 848 19.29 24.57 10.65
C SER A 848 19.53 26.08 10.82
N ASP A 849 19.79 26.77 9.71
CA ASP A 849 19.93 28.24 9.70
C ASP A 849 18.57 28.95 9.78
N PHE A 850 17.51 28.30 9.29
CA PHE A 850 16.14 28.80 9.33
C PHE A 850 15.14 27.66 9.23
N GLU A 851 14.14 27.67 10.10
CA GLU A 851 12.96 26.80 10.05
C GLU A 851 11.70 27.62 10.33
N SER A 852 10.56 27.20 9.76
CA SER A 852 9.27 27.87 10.01
C SER A 852 8.52 27.30 11.21
N PHE A 853 8.52 25.98 11.35
CA PHE A 853 7.91 25.26 12.48
C PHE A 853 8.80 24.11 12.94
N HIS A 854 9.53 23.47 12.02
CA HIS A 854 10.36 22.29 12.27
C HIS A 854 9.60 21.09 12.88
N TYR A 855 8.64 20.52 12.15
CA TYR A 855 7.89 19.31 12.53
C TYR A 855 8.75 18.20 13.14
N ALA A 856 9.88 17.88 12.50
CA ALA A 856 10.75 16.81 12.97
C ALA A 856 11.29 16.99 14.40
N LEU A 857 11.48 18.24 14.84
CA LEU A 857 11.87 18.51 16.21
C LEU A 857 10.70 18.23 17.16
N ALA A 858 9.53 18.80 16.85
CA ALA A 858 8.33 18.64 17.68
C ALA A 858 7.88 17.16 17.78
N ASP A 859 7.91 16.43 16.68
CA ASP A 859 7.59 14.99 16.63
C ASP A 859 8.57 14.17 17.47
N GLY A 860 9.87 14.50 17.44
CA GLY A 860 10.86 13.86 18.29
C GLY A 860 10.67 14.17 19.78
N VAL A 861 10.35 15.43 20.11
CA VAL A 861 10.01 15.83 21.48
C VAL A 861 8.78 15.09 21.99
N LEU A 862 7.76 14.95 21.14
CA LEU A 862 6.63 14.08 21.41
C LEU A 862 7.14 12.66 21.69
N SER A 863 7.83 11.99 20.77
CA SER A 863 8.34 10.62 21.00
C SER A 863 9.35 10.44 22.16
N GLY A 864 9.73 11.51 22.88
CA GLY A 864 10.53 11.45 24.10
C GLY A 864 12.01 11.73 23.89
N SER A 865 12.38 12.33 22.76
CA SER A 865 13.72 12.86 22.52
C SER A 865 13.91 14.21 23.20
N ILE A 866 15.14 14.48 23.65
CA ILE A 866 15.52 15.78 24.22
C ILE A 866 15.89 16.71 23.04
N PRO A 867 15.25 17.87 22.88
CA PRO A 867 15.51 18.76 21.76
C PRO A 867 16.81 19.55 21.96
N VAL A 868 17.56 19.72 20.86
CA VAL A 868 18.73 20.61 20.77
C VAL A 868 18.53 21.52 19.55
N VAL A 869 18.36 22.82 19.78
CA VAL A 869 17.94 23.78 18.74
C VAL A 869 19.02 24.84 18.57
N TRP A 870 19.63 24.94 17.39
CA TRP A 870 20.55 26.05 17.12
C TRP A 870 19.73 27.34 17.00
N ASN A 871 20.30 28.46 17.41
CA ASN A 871 19.61 29.75 17.46
C ASN A 871 19.33 30.34 16.06
N TRP A 872 18.37 29.80 15.34
CA TRP A 872 17.82 30.36 14.11
C TRP A 872 16.70 31.37 14.40
N SER A 873 16.41 32.23 13.43
CA SER A 873 15.44 33.32 13.58
C SER A 873 14.04 32.78 13.93
N GLU A 874 13.43 33.25 15.03
CA GLU A 874 12.14 32.80 15.59
C GLU A 874 12.18 31.51 16.44
N ALA A 875 13.34 30.89 16.65
CA ALA A 875 13.46 29.68 17.47
C ALA A 875 12.88 29.87 18.89
N SER A 876 13.15 31.01 19.53
CA SER A 876 12.65 31.38 20.87
C SER A 876 11.17 31.77 20.91
N GLU A 877 10.56 32.10 19.76
CA GLU A 877 9.12 32.38 19.67
C GLU A 877 8.30 31.08 19.54
N ILE A 878 8.89 30.08 18.90
CA ILE A 878 8.24 28.80 18.60
C ILE A 878 8.51 27.76 19.69
N TYR A 879 9.73 27.74 20.22
CA TYR A 879 10.22 26.74 21.17
C TYR A 879 10.77 27.37 22.46
N GLN A 880 11.00 26.54 23.47
CA GLN A 880 11.49 27.03 24.77
C GLN A 880 12.95 27.47 24.68
N ASP A 881 13.28 28.62 25.28
CA ASP A 881 14.67 29.13 25.36
C ASP A 881 15.64 28.10 25.93
N SER A 882 15.17 27.25 26.86
CA SER A 882 15.98 26.18 27.45
C SER A 882 16.48 25.12 26.46
N TRP A 883 15.95 25.07 25.24
CA TRP A 883 16.36 24.14 24.20
C TRP A 883 17.38 24.75 23.22
N ILE A 884 17.58 26.08 23.30
CA ILE A 884 18.32 26.84 22.31
C ILE A 884 19.81 26.90 22.68
N VAL A 885 20.66 26.60 21.70
CA VAL A 885 22.11 26.63 21.80
C VAL A 885 22.68 27.60 20.77
N SER A 886 23.70 28.38 21.18
CA SER A 886 24.29 29.43 20.33
C SER A 886 25.58 28.99 19.63
N SER A 887 26.19 27.88 20.05
CA SER A 887 27.41 27.32 19.46
C SER A 887 27.47 25.80 19.60
N ASP A 888 28.41 25.18 18.89
CA ASP A 888 28.64 23.73 18.96
C ASP A 888 29.15 23.33 20.36
N GLU A 889 29.91 24.18 21.05
CA GLU A 889 30.34 23.97 22.44
C GLU A 889 29.14 23.94 23.40
N GLN A 890 28.21 24.90 23.26
CA GLN A 890 26.98 24.89 24.05
C GLN A 890 26.10 23.67 23.75
N ALA A 891 26.08 23.21 22.49
CA ALA A 891 25.38 21.98 22.12
C ALA A 891 25.99 20.76 22.84
N VAL A 892 27.32 20.66 22.87
CA VAL A 892 28.04 19.60 23.61
C VAL A 892 27.73 19.68 25.11
N GLU A 893 27.84 20.86 25.73
CA GLU A 893 27.53 21.05 27.14
C GLU A 893 26.09 20.66 27.47
N TYR A 894 25.14 21.04 26.62
CA TYR A 894 23.73 20.72 26.78
C TYR A 894 23.47 19.22 26.69
N VAL A 895 24.06 18.51 25.72
CA VAL A 895 23.95 17.05 25.60
C VAL A 895 24.59 16.37 26.83
N MET A 896 25.81 16.76 27.20
CA MET A 896 26.54 16.25 28.37
C MET A 896 25.76 16.43 29.68
N LYS A 897 25.03 17.54 29.83
CA LYS A 897 24.18 17.81 30.99
C LYS A 897 23.06 16.78 31.16
N HIS A 898 22.62 16.11 30.10
CA HIS A 898 21.48 15.20 30.11
C HIS A 898 21.86 13.72 29.96
N ILE A 899 23.06 13.40 29.47
CA ILE A 899 23.55 12.03 29.39
C ILE A 899 23.60 11.37 30.79
N GLY A 900 23.17 10.11 30.88
CA GLY A 900 23.25 9.30 32.10
C GLY A 900 22.29 9.66 33.24
N ARG A 901 21.51 10.75 33.08
CA ARG A 901 20.53 11.24 34.07
C ARG A 901 19.13 10.66 33.85
N ASN A 902 18.30 10.70 34.89
CA ASN A 902 16.87 10.47 34.72
C ASN A 902 16.20 11.74 34.19
N ASN A 903 15.86 11.75 32.90
CA ASN A 903 15.23 12.88 32.22
C ASN A 903 13.71 12.77 32.11
N GLU A 904 13.04 11.79 32.74
CA GLU A 904 11.59 11.55 32.60
C GLU A 904 10.74 12.79 32.89
N LYS A 905 11.08 13.57 33.93
CA LYS A 905 10.39 14.83 34.27
C LYS A 905 10.60 15.89 33.20
N LEU A 906 11.81 16.02 32.67
CA LEU A 906 12.13 16.97 31.60
C LEU A 906 11.38 16.60 30.31
N ILE A 907 11.45 15.32 29.92
CA ILE A 907 10.74 14.79 28.74
C ILE A 907 9.24 15.05 28.86
N SER A 908 8.64 14.76 30.02
CA SER A 908 7.22 14.99 30.27
C SER A 908 6.85 16.49 30.18
N LYS A 909 7.70 17.38 30.71
CA LYS A 909 7.52 18.83 30.60
C LYS A 909 7.62 19.30 29.15
N ASN A 910 8.61 18.84 28.40
CA ASN A 910 8.81 19.20 26.99
C ASN A 910 7.64 18.72 26.13
N ARG A 911 7.19 17.47 26.31
CA ARG A 911 5.98 16.92 25.68
C ARG A 911 4.76 17.79 25.96
N SER A 912 4.52 18.11 27.24
CA SER A 912 3.35 18.90 27.65
C SER A 912 3.33 20.29 27.02
N PHE A 913 4.49 20.93 26.86
CA PHE A 913 4.62 22.20 26.16
C PHE A 913 4.18 22.09 24.69
N ILE A 914 4.68 21.07 23.98
CA ILE A 914 4.32 20.84 22.57
C ILE A 914 2.83 20.53 22.44
N ILE A 915 2.29 19.61 23.25
CA ILE A 915 0.87 19.22 23.20
C ILE A 915 -0.03 20.42 23.48
N LYS A 916 0.27 21.21 24.52
CA LYS A 916 -0.56 22.36 24.89
C LYS A 916 -0.61 23.41 23.77
N ARG A 917 0.50 23.65 23.07
CA ARG A 917 0.63 24.72 22.08
C ARG A 917 0.25 24.29 20.67
N TYR A 918 0.60 23.07 20.29
CA TYR A 918 0.53 22.56 18.93
C TYR A 918 -0.16 21.20 18.80
N GLY A 919 -0.61 20.59 19.91
CA GLY A 919 -1.31 19.31 19.87
C GLY A 919 -2.56 19.36 19.01
N LYS A 920 -2.87 18.24 18.36
CA LYS A 920 -3.97 18.12 17.39
C LYS A 920 -5.28 18.64 17.94
N ASP A 921 -5.62 18.35 19.19
CA ASP A 921 -6.94 18.68 19.74
C ASP A 921 -7.09 20.20 19.92
N THR A 922 -6.03 20.88 20.38
CA THR A 922 -6.01 22.35 20.51
C THR A 922 -6.18 23.03 19.15
N VAL A 923 -5.42 22.58 18.15
CA VAL A 923 -5.40 23.21 16.83
C VAL A 923 -6.66 22.85 16.03
N PHE A 924 -7.11 21.59 16.06
CA PHE A 924 -8.36 21.16 15.42
C PHE A 924 -9.55 21.91 16.00
N HIS A 925 -9.60 22.07 17.33
CA HIS A 925 -10.63 22.88 17.97
C HIS A 925 -10.60 24.32 17.47
N SER A 926 -9.41 24.94 17.40
CA SER A 926 -9.25 26.33 16.92
C SER A 926 -9.68 26.48 15.46
N LEU A 927 -9.31 25.54 14.59
CA LEU A 927 -9.76 25.52 13.19
C LEU A 927 -11.27 25.32 13.08
N THR A 928 -11.83 24.38 13.85
CA THR A 928 -13.27 24.08 13.82
C THR A 928 -14.08 25.28 14.27
N LYS A 929 -13.67 25.91 15.39
CA LYS A 929 -14.29 27.13 15.92
C LYS A 929 -14.26 28.27 14.90
N GLU A 930 -13.11 28.52 14.28
CA GLU A 930 -13.00 29.61 13.30
C GLU A 930 -13.85 29.39 12.04
N ILE A 931 -14.00 28.13 11.61
CA ILE A 931 -14.72 27.78 10.38
C ILE A 931 -16.23 27.69 10.62
N PHE A 932 -16.67 27.19 11.78
CA PHE A 932 -18.06 26.81 12.03
C PHE A 932 -18.76 27.59 13.16
N GLY A 933 -18.04 28.38 13.96
CA GLY A 933 -18.58 29.14 15.10
C GLY A 933 -18.35 28.46 16.43
#